data_AF-A0A120JWD8-F1
#
_entry.id   AF-A0A120JWD8-F1
#
_cell.length_a   1.000
_cell.length_b   1.000
_cell.length_c   1.000
_cell.angle_alpha   90.00
_cell.angle_beta   90.00
_cell.angle_gamma   90.00
#
_symmetry.space_group_name_H-M   'P 1'
#
loop_
_entity.id
_entity.type
_entity.pdbx_description
1 polymer ?
#
loop_
_entity_poly.entity_id
_entity_poly.type
_entity_poly.pdbx_seq_one_letter_code
_entity_poly.pdbx_strand_id
1 'polypeptide(L)'
;MAVHLGLRGKSVATLLLACLLALIPALFIGWKTVDEVRRHFATAYAEQYTLLQMHRISAPVSRELALSRRFANSVVTREWLRQPDDLERRARFLAEAEGFRQQFGSNAYFIIDHATHDYYFADRRDAEPLPRYRLSRDETEDAWYFATMTSTSTYDIDISVDHVLQRSMLRVNVKVRDNGELLGLAGGALDLDDFLAHFIRASAPGVTPMIVDPRGMIQAHPDQARVALGAGGNPFDTDNEQHIQSMVENADQRDDLRRAMQGAIRRPGDIRSLHVEIGGAPRLLSVGYIPELQWLLVTSLDMQAASILEGRWFWPLVGGLLLILAILTAAFAYATHCLILSPLHRLTLSARAIANGDYRPRLPTERRDEIGELSQAFSHMGHQVEDHTRNLESQVRQRTQELETANAAMAAAHKKLGDSIQYASIIQRAILPDTQLSEHLASCHAVLWKPRDTVGGDFYVFRATPKGYLIGIVDCAGHGVPGAMMTMLARAIIDHAIAQEGADDPATVLNEIDRQTRLLLPEAQLPSSIATNMDIGLAWVDPTRQRLTYAGAKLDLYASDGDRLERIKGHKRALGHRRPALYSNQYIPMHSGWRYYLCSDGLLDQAGGRHGFGFGNSRFEELLRAHALASLDDQLAAFEQALDDYRGPHSQRDDITLLIFCAPLEAPEPASSRPPDPG
;
A
#
# COMPACT_ATOMS: atom_id res chain seq x y z
N MET A 1 5.53 14.96 7.11
CA MET A 1 6.18 13.66 7.39
C MET A 1 5.06 12.61 7.51
N ALA A 2 4.71 11.95 6.40
CA ALA A 2 3.56 11.06 6.35
C ALA A 2 3.96 9.70 6.96
N VAL A 3 3.52 9.44 8.20
CA VAL A 3 3.64 8.12 8.82
C VAL A 3 2.79 7.16 7.99
N HIS A 4 3.41 6.27 7.23
CA HIS A 4 2.72 5.19 6.54
C HIS A 4 2.17 4.22 7.59
N LEU A 5 0.99 4.53 8.14
CA LEU A 5 0.24 3.60 8.98
C LEU A 5 -0.08 2.34 8.17
N GLY A 6 0.35 1.19 8.65
CA GLY A 6 -0.07 -0.11 8.11
C GLY A 6 -1.59 -0.28 8.20
N LEU A 7 -2.14 -1.32 7.55
CA LEU A 7 -3.59 -1.62 7.54
C LEU A 7 -4.23 -1.51 8.94
N ARG A 8 -3.55 -1.98 9.99
CA ARG A 8 -3.99 -1.85 11.38
C ARG A 8 -4.22 -0.40 11.82
N GLY A 9 -3.25 0.47 11.52
CA GLY A 9 -3.33 1.89 11.88
C GLY A 9 -4.41 2.61 11.09
N LYS A 10 -4.60 2.26 9.81
CA LYS A 10 -5.67 2.80 8.97
C LYS A 10 -7.04 2.40 9.50
N SER A 11 -7.27 1.12 9.79
CA SER A 11 -8.58 0.64 10.29
C SER A 11 -8.97 1.25 11.63
N VAL A 12 -8.02 1.34 12.57
CA VAL A 12 -8.26 1.94 13.89
C VAL A 12 -8.49 3.45 13.77
N ALA A 13 -7.71 4.15 12.92
CA ALA A 13 -7.90 5.58 12.69
C ALA A 13 -9.25 5.88 12.03
N THR A 14 -9.69 5.08 11.06
CA THR A 14 -11.00 5.24 10.42
C THR A 14 -12.15 5.00 11.40
N LEU A 15 -12.04 3.98 12.27
CA LEU A 15 -13.04 3.74 13.30
C LEU A 15 -13.09 4.90 14.31
N LEU A 16 -11.93 5.35 14.79
CA LEU A 16 -11.84 6.49 15.71
C LEU A 16 -12.45 7.74 15.08
N LEU A 17 -12.17 8.01 13.80
CA LEU A 17 -12.74 9.14 13.07
C LEU A 17 -14.27 9.03 12.96
N ALA A 18 -14.79 7.85 12.59
CA ALA A 18 -16.23 7.61 12.50
C ALA A 18 -16.94 7.78 13.86
N CYS A 19 -16.33 7.25 14.92
CA CYS A 19 -16.79 7.43 16.29
C CYS A 19 -16.80 8.90 16.72
N LEU A 20 -15.74 9.65 16.42
CA LEU A 20 -15.62 11.06 16.79
C LEU A 20 -16.63 11.92 16.02
N LEU A 21 -16.85 11.61 14.73
CA LEU A 21 -17.90 12.22 13.90
C LEU A 21 -19.31 11.96 14.45
N ALA A 22 -19.58 10.78 15.02
CA ALA A 22 -20.86 10.46 15.65
C ALA A 22 -21.03 11.09 17.04
N LEU A 23 -19.93 11.27 17.79
CA LEU A 23 -19.95 11.79 19.16
C LEU A 23 -20.34 13.27 19.23
N ILE A 24 -19.82 14.08 18.30
CA ILE A 24 -20.07 15.53 18.25
C ILE A 24 -21.58 15.86 18.21
N PRO A 25 -22.39 15.35 17.25
CA PRO A 25 -23.82 15.62 17.23
C PRO A 25 -24.56 15.04 18.44
N ALA A 26 -24.15 13.88 18.95
CA ALA A 26 -24.74 13.30 20.17
C ALA A 26 -24.53 14.21 21.40
N LEU A 27 -23.33 14.76 21.56
CA LEU A 27 -23.00 15.65 22.68
C LEU A 27 -23.74 17.00 22.56
N PHE A 28 -23.88 17.52 21.34
CA PHE A 28 -24.68 18.72 21.08
C PHE A 28 -26.16 18.51 21.39
N ILE A 29 -26.76 17.41 20.94
CA ILE A 29 -28.15 17.04 21.25
C ILE A 29 -28.31 16.87 22.76
N GLY A 30 -27.41 16.15 23.42
CA GLY A 30 -27.45 15.94 24.87
C GLY A 30 -27.42 17.25 25.66
N TRP A 31 -26.54 18.20 25.28
CA TRP A 31 -26.47 19.50 25.93
C TRP A 31 -27.75 20.34 25.76
N LYS A 32 -28.31 20.36 24.54
CA LYS A 32 -29.60 21.00 24.25
C LYS A 32 -30.73 20.42 25.10
N THR A 33 -30.83 19.09 25.18
CA THR A 33 -31.87 18.41 25.95
C THR A 33 -31.75 18.71 27.45
N VAL A 34 -30.53 18.69 28.02
CA VAL A 34 -30.32 19.01 29.44
C VAL A 34 -30.73 20.45 29.76
N ASP A 35 -30.40 21.40 28.89
CA ASP A 35 -30.79 22.80 29.09
C ASP A 35 -32.31 23.00 29.07
N GLU A 36 -32.99 22.35 28.14
CA GLU A 36 -34.45 22.40 28.02
C GLU A 36 -35.15 21.76 29.22
N VAL A 37 -34.68 20.59 29.65
CA VAL A 37 -35.16 19.89 30.85
C VAL A 37 -34.99 20.78 32.08
N ARG A 38 -33.82 21.38 32.27
CA ARG A 38 -33.55 22.29 33.39
C ARG A 38 -34.53 23.47 33.43
N ARG A 39 -34.77 24.13 32.29
CA ARG A 39 -35.70 25.27 32.20
C ARG A 39 -37.14 24.88 32.51
N HIS A 40 -37.58 23.73 31.99
CA HIS A 40 -38.92 23.21 32.26
C HIS A 40 -39.13 22.91 33.75
N PHE A 41 -38.21 22.19 34.38
CA PHE A 41 -38.31 21.86 35.81
C PHE A 41 -38.16 23.08 36.72
N ALA A 42 -37.31 24.05 36.38
CA ALA A 42 -37.21 25.29 37.14
C ALA A 42 -38.51 26.11 37.13
N THR A 43 -39.17 26.18 35.97
CA THR A 43 -40.47 26.85 35.83
C THR A 43 -41.55 26.15 36.63
N ALA A 44 -41.69 24.84 36.44
CA ALA A 44 -42.64 24.04 37.20
C ALA A 44 -42.40 24.12 38.71
N TYR A 45 -41.14 24.08 39.15
CA TYR A 45 -40.77 24.22 40.56
C TYR A 45 -41.17 25.60 41.11
N ALA A 46 -40.84 26.69 40.41
CA ALA A 46 -41.17 28.05 40.86
C ALA A 46 -42.70 28.28 40.94
N GLU A 47 -43.45 27.79 39.95
CA GLU A 47 -44.92 27.85 39.95
C GLU A 47 -45.53 27.06 41.12
N GLN A 48 -45.13 25.79 41.28
CA GLN A 48 -45.59 24.93 42.37
C GLN A 48 -45.22 25.50 43.75
N TYR A 49 -44.02 26.05 43.88
CA TYR A 49 -43.56 26.69 45.12
C TYR A 49 -44.40 27.93 45.44
N THR A 50 -44.67 28.78 44.44
CA THR A 50 -45.50 29.99 44.61
C THR A 50 -46.92 29.61 45.03
N LEU A 51 -47.54 28.62 44.37
CA LEU A 51 -48.85 28.09 44.77
C LEU A 51 -48.87 27.57 46.20
N LEU A 52 -47.86 26.76 46.58
CA LEU A 52 -47.76 26.22 47.93
C LEU A 52 -47.64 27.33 48.97
N GLN A 53 -46.82 28.35 48.72
CA GLN A 53 -46.66 29.48 49.65
C GLN A 53 -47.91 30.35 49.73
N MET A 54 -48.62 30.55 48.61
CA MET A 54 -49.93 31.22 48.63
C MET A 54 -50.90 30.49 49.58
N HIS A 55 -51.00 29.16 49.50
CA HIS A 55 -51.84 28.37 50.41
C HIS A 55 -51.38 28.45 51.87
N ARG A 56 -50.06 28.50 52.11
CA ARG A 56 -49.50 28.63 53.47
C ARG A 56 -49.79 29.98 54.11
N ILE A 57 -49.74 31.07 53.33
CA ILE A 57 -50.01 32.43 53.79
C ILE A 57 -51.52 32.69 53.90
N SER A 58 -52.30 32.20 52.95
CA SER A 58 -53.75 32.49 52.91
C SER A 58 -54.46 31.97 54.15
N ALA A 59 -54.15 30.75 54.62
CA ALA A 59 -54.86 30.11 55.72
C ALA A 59 -54.80 30.87 57.07
N PRO A 60 -53.62 31.21 57.64
CA PRO A 60 -53.54 31.94 58.89
C PRO A 60 -54.11 33.36 58.78
N VAL A 61 -53.79 34.10 57.71
CA VAL A 61 -54.24 35.50 57.57
C VAL A 61 -55.75 35.56 57.31
N SER A 62 -56.32 34.62 56.55
CA SER A 62 -57.78 34.54 56.36
C SER A 62 -58.51 34.18 57.65
N ARG A 63 -57.91 33.35 58.50
CA ARG A 63 -58.45 33.07 59.85
C ARG A 63 -58.46 34.33 60.71
N GLU A 64 -57.36 35.10 60.74
CA GLU A 64 -57.27 36.37 61.47
C GLU A 64 -58.29 37.39 60.93
N LEU A 65 -58.45 37.48 59.61
CA LEU A 65 -59.46 38.33 58.99
C LEU A 65 -60.87 37.91 59.37
N ALA A 66 -61.18 36.61 59.33
CA ALA A 66 -62.49 36.09 59.72
C ALA A 66 -62.80 36.35 61.20
N LEU A 67 -61.82 36.14 62.10
CA LEU A 67 -61.95 36.44 63.52
C LEU A 67 -62.12 37.95 63.76
N SER A 68 -61.34 38.79 63.09
CA SER A 68 -61.44 40.26 63.17
C SER A 68 -62.80 40.75 62.70
N ARG A 69 -63.33 40.17 61.62
CA ARG A 69 -64.69 40.47 61.14
C ARG A 69 -65.76 40.03 62.12
N ARG A 70 -65.61 38.88 62.77
CA ARG A 70 -66.54 38.43 63.82
C ARG A 70 -66.48 39.32 65.05
N PHE A 71 -65.28 39.73 65.46
CA PHE A 71 -65.06 40.62 66.59
C PHE A 71 -65.66 42.01 66.35
N ALA A 72 -65.39 42.61 65.18
CA ALA A 72 -65.93 43.90 64.78
C ALA A 72 -67.46 43.91 64.63
N ASN A 73 -68.05 42.81 64.16
CA ASN A 73 -69.50 42.70 63.98
C ASN A 73 -70.24 42.14 65.20
N SER A 74 -69.54 41.85 66.31
CA SER A 74 -70.22 41.37 67.52
C SER A 74 -71.24 42.40 68.00
N VAL A 75 -72.39 41.89 68.48
CA VAL A 75 -73.43 42.72 69.08
C VAL A 75 -72.87 43.47 70.30
N VAL A 76 -72.06 42.82 71.14
CA VAL A 76 -71.53 43.44 72.35
C VAL A 76 -70.51 44.53 72.03
N THR A 77 -69.62 44.30 71.05
CA THR A 77 -68.67 45.31 70.55
C THR A 77 -69.40 46.55 70.05
N ARG A 78 -70.50 46.39 69.28
CA ARG A 78 -71.29 47.51 68.77
C ARG A 78 -72.10 48.21 69.86
N GLU A 79 -72.68 47.47 70.81
CA GLU A 79 -73.42 48.02 71.95
C GLU A 79 -72.52 48.91 72.83
N TRP A 80 -71.28 48.49 73.08
CA TRP A 80 -70.31 49.26 73.85
C TRP A 80 -69.83 50.49 73.09
N LEU A 81 -69.42 50.39 71.82
CA LEU A 81 -68.98 51.55 71.04
C LEU A 81 -70.07 52.63 70.86
N ARG A 82 -71.36 52.27 70.95
CA ARG A 82 -72.44 53.27 70.96
C ARG A 82 -72.50 54.08 72.26
N GLN A 83 -72.12 53.48 73.39
CA GLN A 83 -72.14 54.10 74.71
C GLN A 83 -70.89 53.67 75.51
N PRO A 84 -69.70 54.22 75.17
CA PRO A 84 -68.44 53.76 75.75
C PRO A 84 -68.34 53.95 77.28
N ASP A 85 -69.06 54.95 77.80
CA ASP A 85 -69.10 55.31 79.22
C ASP A 85 -70.00 54.40 80.08
N ASP A 86 -70.79 53.51 79.46
CA ASP A 86 -71.65 52.55 80.18
C ASP A 86 -70.80 51.40 80.75
N LEU A 87 -70.66 51.38 82.08
CA LEU A 87 -69.85 50.39 82.80
C LEU A 87 -70.33 48.94 82.61
N GLU A 88 -71.63 48.70 82.46
CA GLU A 88 -72.17 47.35 82.28
C GLU A 88 -71.90 46.82 80.87
N ARG A 89 -72.06 47.67 79.85
CA ARG A 89 -71.71 47.33 78.46
C ARG A 89 -70.22 47.11 78.32
N ARG A 90 -69.40 47.96 78.94
CA ARG A 90 -67.95 47.80 78.95
C ARG A 90 -67.57 46.46 79.56
N ALA A 91 -68.10 46.08 80.72
CA ALA A 91 -67.82 44.79 81.35
C ALA A 91 -68.18 43.59 80.45
N ARG A 92 -69.34 43.63 79.77
CA ARG A 92 -69.74 42.59 78.80
C ARG A 92 -68.81 42.53 77.59
N PHE A 93 -68.41 43.69 77.05
CA PHE A 93 -67.46 43.77 75.95
C PHE A 93 -66.10 43.17 76.34
N LEU A 94 -65.55 43.53 77.51
CA LEU A 94 -64.28 43.01 77.99
C LEU A 94 -64.28 41.48 78.11
N ALA A 95 -65.35 40.91 78.65
CA ALA A 95 -65.50 39.46 78.77
C ALA A 95 -65.54 38.76 77.40
N GLU A 96 -66.23 39.34 76.41
CA GLU A 96 -66.25 38.78 75.05
C GLU A 96 -64.92 38.97 74.31
N ALA A 97 -64.32 40.16 74.43
CA ALA A 97 -63.06 40.51 73.79
C ALA A 97 -61.90 39.62 74.28
N GLU A 98 -61.88 39.21 75.55
CA GLU A 98 -60.93 38.23 76.08
C GLU A 98 -61.07 36.86 75.39
N GLY A 99 -62.31 36.44 75.09
CA GLY A 99 -62.57 35.22 74.32
C GLY A 99 -62.04 35.27 72.89
N PHE A 100 -62.13 36.44 72.23
CA PHE A 100 -61.51 36.67 70.92
C PHE A 100 -59.98 36.75 71.02
N ARG A 101 -59.45 37.42 72.05
CA ARG A 101 -58.01 37.54 72.29
C ARG A 101 -57.33 36.17 72.29
N GLN A 102 -57.87 35.21 73.05
CA GLN A 102 -57.32 33.85 73.11
C GLN A 102 -57.41 33.06 71.79
N GLN A 103 -58.24 33.49 70.84
CA GLN A 103 -58.42 32.84 69.54
C GLN A 103 -57.56 33.44 68.43
N PHE A 104 -57.17 34.71 68.56
CA PHE A 104 -56.23 35.39 67.67
C PHE A 104 -54.81 34.82 67.81
N GLY A 105 -54.07 34.73 66.71
CA GLY A 105 -52.77 34.08 66.63
C GLY A 105 -51.70 34.69 67.53
N SER A 106 -51.70 36.01 67.70
CA SER A 106 -50.78 36.74 68.59
C SER A 106 -51.25 36.83 70.04
N ASN A 107 -52.47 36.35 70.33
CA ASN A 107 -53.21 36.66 71.55
C ASN A 107 -53.41 38.18 71.79
N ALA A 108 -53.61 38.95 70.72
CA ALA A 108 -53.84 40.39 70.80
C ALA A 108 -55.03 40.85 69.94
N TYR A 109 -55.70 41.90 70.39
CA TYR A 109 -56.71 42.64 69.63
C TYR A 109 -56.58 44.14 69.89
N PHE A 110 -57.12 44.93 68.97
CA PHE A 110 -57.30 46.36 69.15
C PHE A 110 -58.72 46.78 68.79
N ILE A 111 -59.14 47.89 69.39
CA ILE A 111 -60.38 48.57 69.07
C ILE A 111 -60.16 50.07 69.19
N ILE A 112 -60.77 50.82 68.27
CA ILE A 112 -60.69 52.27 68.19
C ILE A 112 -62.11 52.80 68.16
N ASP A 113 -62.40 53.69 69.08
CA ASP A 113 -63.63 54.46 69.07
C ASP A 113 -63.55 55.56 68.01
N HIS A 114 -64.50 55.60 67.09
CA HIS A 114 -64.51 56.61 66.02
C HIS A 114 -64.82 58.03 66.52
N ALA A 115 -65.59 58.17 67.60
CA ALA A 115 -65.97 59.47 68.15
C ALA A 115 -64.85 60.08 68.99
N THR A 116 -64.16 59.29 69.82
CA THR A 116 -63.10 59.79 70.71
C THR A 116 -61.69 59.64 70.14
N HIS A 117 -61.52 58.79 69.12
CA HIS A 117 -60.23 58.33 68.58
C HIS A 117 -59.34 57.61 69.62
N ASP A 118 -59.90 57.15 70.73
CA ASP A 118 -59.13 56.40 71.73
C ASP A 118 -58.78 55.01 71.19
N TYR A 119 -57.48 54.68 71.19
CA TYR A 119 -56.93 53.41 70.75
C TYR A 119 -56.78 52.47 71.95
N TYR A 120 -57.55 51.40 71.96
CA TYR A 120 -57.48 50.34 72.95
C TYR A 120 -56.74 49.13 72.37
N PHE A 121 -55.80 48.59 73.11
CA PHE A 121 -55.03 47.41 72.72
C PHE A 121 -54.78 46.51 73.92
N ALA A 122 -55.04 45.22 73.74
CA ALA A 122 -54.77 44.18 74.72
C ALA A 122 -54.02 43.03 74.06
N ASP A 123 -53.00 42.50 74.75
CA ASP A 123 -52.20 41.36 74.31
C ASP A 123 -52.01 40.34 75.45
N ARG A 124 -51.05 39.42 75.31
CA ARG A 124 -50.72 38.44 76.36
C ARG A 124 -50.09 39.05 77.61
N ARG A 125 -49.43 40.21 77.49
CA ARG A 125 -48.73 40.87 78.59
C ARG A 125 -49.68 41.78 79.36
N ASP A 126 -50.54 42.49 78.63
CA ASP A 126 -51.49 43.44 79.16
C ASP A 126 -52.91 43.08 78.70
N ALA A 127 -53.61 42.29 79.53
CA ALA A 127 -54.95 41.80 79.21
C ALA A 127 -56.07 42.83 79.47
N GLU A 128 -55.79 43.92 80.20
CA GLU A 128 -56.75 45.01 80.40
C GLU A 128 -56.64 46.06 79.27
N PRO A 129 -57.68 46.25 78.44
CA PRO A 129 -57.67 47.26 77.38
C PRO A 129 -57.96 48.64 78.00
N LEU A 130 -56.91 49.25 78.54
CA LEU A 130 -56.92 50.68 78.82
C LEU A 130 -56.67 51.46 77.52
N PRO A 131 -57.22 52.67 77.35
CA PRO A 131 -56.88 53.52 76.22
C PRO A 131 -55.37 53.79 76.28
N ARG A 132 -54.64 53.36 75.25
CA ARG A 132 -53.18 53.48 75.19
C ARG A 132 -52.75 54.87 74.76
N TYR A 133 -53.42 55.40 73.75
CA TYR A 133 -53.24 56.76 73.21
C TYR A 133 -54.47 57.16 72.39
N ARG A 134 -54.52 58.41 71.94
CA ARG A 134 -55.59 58.96 71.11
C ARG A 134 -55.04 59.33 69.74
N LEU A 135 -55.69 58.86 68.68
CA LEU A 135 -55.22 59.07 67.30
C LEU A 135 -55.41 60.53 66.87
N SER A 136 -54.40 61.08 66.17
CA SER A 136 -54.38 62.45 65.67
C SER A 136 -54.11 62.51 64.15
N ARG A 137 -54.76 63.44 63.45
CA ARG A 137 -54.51 63.66 62.01
C ARG A 137 -53.16 64.31 61.73
N ASP A 138 -52.58 64.96 62.73
CA ASP A 138 -51.31 65.68 62.59
C ASP A 138 -50.10 64.76 62.78
N GLU A 139 -50.29 63.57 63.33
CA GLU A 139 -49.24 62.56 63.49
C GLU A 139 -49.16 61.68 62.25
N THR A 140 -47.99 61.66 61.60
CA THR A 140 -47.77 60.86 60.39
C THR A 140 -47.94 59.36 60.64
N GLU A 141 -47.72 58.93 61.87
CA GLU A 141 -47.83 57.52 62.31
C GLU A 141 -49.29 57.06 62.43
N ASP A 142 -50.26 57.96 62.50
CA ASP A 142 -51.70 57.66 62.59
C ASP A 142 -52.41 57.75 61.23
N ALA A 143 -51.68 58.14 60.18
CA ALA A 143 -52.23 58.33 58.84
C ALA A 143 -52.94 57.08 58.28
N TRP A 144 -52.48 55.88 58.67
CA TRP A 144 -53.09 54.60 58.28
C TRP A 144 -54.56 54.49 58.70
N TYR A 145 -54.93 55.01 59.87
CA TYR A 145 -56.31 54.94 60.38
C TYR A 145 -57.22 55.81 59.52
N PHE A 146 -56.82 57.07 59.28
CA PHE A 146 -57.61 58.00 58.48
C PHE A 146 -57.67 57.57 57.00
N ALA A 147 -56.60 56.99 56.46
CA ALA A 147 -56.60 56.35 55.15
C ALA A 147 -57.58 55.17 55.09
N THR A 148 -57.57 54.31 56.12
CA THR A 148 -58.52 53.20 56.23
C THR A 148 -59.95 53.72 56.29
N MET A 149 -60.24 54.78 57.07
CA MET A 149 -61.59 55.33 57.21
C MET A 149 -62.14 55.89 55.88
N THR A 150 -61.30 56.53 55.07
CA THR A 150 -61.67 57.08 53.75
C THR A 150 -61.81 56.03 52.65
N SER A 151 -61.19 54.85 52.81
CA SER A 151 -61.31 53.73 51.85
C SER A 151 -62.75 53.20 51.71
N THR A 152 -63.14 52.75 50.51
CA THR A 152 -64.42 52.06 50.30
C THR A 152 -64.43 50.63 50.81
N SER A 153 -63.26 50.06 51.13
CA SER A 153 -63.13 48.69 51.64
C SER A 153 -63.71 48.56 53.06
N THR A 154 -64.33 47.41 53.34
CA THR A 154 -64.88 47.08 54.67
C THR A 154 -63.81 46.65 55.67
N TYR A 155 -62.67 46.21 55.16
CA TYR A 155 -61.48 45.89 55.93
C TYR A 155 -60.23 46.32 55.14
N ASP A 156 -59.10 46.39 55.83
CA ASP A 156 -57.78 46.67 55.29
C ASP A 156 -56.75 45.81 56.04
N ILE A 157 -55.70 45.34 55.37
CA ILE A 157 -54.62 44.59 56.02
C ILE A 157 -53.35 45.39 55.83
N ASP A 158 -52.84 45.92 56.93
CA ASP A 158 -51.72 46.86 56.95
C ASP A 158 -50.52 46.27 57.66
N ILE A 159 -49.32 46.59 57.17
CA ILE A 159 -48.05 46.23 57.77
C ILE A 159 -47.36 47.51 58.22
N SER A 160 -47.28 47.69 59.54
CA SER A 160 -46.75 48.91 60.14
C SER A 160 -45.94 48.57 61.38
N VAL A 161 -44.97 49.42 61.71
CA VAL A 161 -44.35 49.41 63.04
C VAL A 161 -45.27 50.16 63.99
N ASP A 162 -45.74 49.48 65.03
CA ASP A 162 -46.42 50.14 66.14
C ASP A 162 -45.37 50.91 66.95
N HIS A 163 -45.47 52.24 66.99
CA HIS A 163 -44.51 53.13 67.61
C HIS A 163 -44.55 53.08 69.15
N VAL A 164 -45.66 52.65 69.75
CA VAL A 164 -45.81 52.48 71.20
C VAL A 164 -45.25 51.14 71.63
N LEU A 165 -45.50 50.09 70.85
CA LEU A 165 -45.07 48.72 71.14
C LEU A 165 -43.67 48.41 70.59
N GLN A 166 -43.12 49.28 69.72
CA GLN A 166 -41.83 49.13 69.02
C GLN A 166 -41.72 47.76 68.32
N ARG A 167 -42.82 47.34 67.69
CA ARG A 167 -42.97 46.02 67.05
C ARG A 167 -43.64 46.17 65.70
N SER A 168 -43.12 45.45 64.72
CA SER A 168 -43.74 45.33 63.41
C SER A 168 -44.95 44.40 63.50
N MET A 169 -46.12 44.89 63.12
CA MET A 169 -47.37 44.14 63.20
C MET A 169 -48.07 44.11 61.85
N LEU A 170 -48.67 42.95 61.55
CA LEU A 170 -49.61 42.77 60.45
C LEU A 170 -51.02 42.87 61.03
N ARG A 171 -51.66 44.02 60.84
CA ARG A 171 -52.94 44.37 61.47
C ARG A 171 -54.08 44.13 60.49
N VAL A 172 -55.13 43.45 60.96
CA VAL A 172 -56.36 43.29 60.19
C VAL A 172 -57.38 44.31 60.66
N ASN A 173 -57.48 45.42 59.94
CA ASN A 173 -58.34 46.55 60.26
C ASN A 173 -59.76 46.27 59.74
N VAL A 174 -60.77 46.10 60.60
CA VAL A 174 -62.18 45.95 60.18
C VAL A 174 -63.03 47.11 60.69
N LYS A 175 -63.77 47.76 59.79
CA LYS A 175 -64.68 48.86 60.15
C LYS A 175 -65.87 48.33 60.93
N VAL A 176 -66.08 48.84 62.14
CA VAL A 176 -67.25 48.54 62.96
C VAL A 176 -68.39 49.45 62.53
N ARG A 177 -69.47 48.85 62.01
CA ARG A 177 -70.66 49.58 61.58
C ARG A 177 -71.92 49.02 62.23
N ASP A 178 -72.87 49.90 62.49
CA ASP A 178 -74.21 49.51 62.90
C ASP A 178 -75.25 50.33 62.13
N ASN A 179 -76.14 49.64 61.40
CA ASN A 179 -77.14 50.26 60.50
C ASN A 179 -76.56 51.31 59.53
N GLY A 180 -75.31 51.13 59.08
CA GLY A 180 -74.61 52.02 58.14
C GLY A 180 -73.74 53.09 58.79
N GLU A 181 -74.00 53.42 60.06
CA GLU A 181 -73.20 54.34 60.88
C GLU A 181 -71.84 53.70 61.23
N LEU A 182 -70.77 54.48 61.15
CA LEU A 182 -69.42 54.03 61.51
C LEU A 182 -69.19 54.30 63.01
N LEU A 183 -68.99 53.24 63.79
CA LEU A 183 -68.81 53.33 65.24
C LEU A 183 -67.33 53.26 65.65
N GLY A 184 -66.49 52.63 64.83
CA GLY A 184 -65.10 52.39 65.20
C GLY A 184 -64.34 51.54 64.20
N LEU A 185 -63.13 51.16 64.58
CA LEU A 185 -62.29 50.17 63.89
C LEU A 185 -61.88 49.11 64.90
N ALA A 186 -61.98 47.84 64.56
CA ALA A 186 -61.56 46.75 65.44
C ALA A 186 -60.85 45.67 64.64
N GLY A 187 -59.94 44.95 65.28
CA GLY A 187 -59.11 43.99 64.59
C GLY A 187 -58.22 43.15 65.48
N GLY A 188 -57.71 42.07 64.90
CA GLY A 188 -56.56 41.33 65.40
C GLY A 188 -55.28 41.85 64.79
N ALA A 189 -54.15 41.51 65.40
CA ALA A 189 -52.83 41.76 64.86
C ALA A 189 -52.00 40.48 64.90
N LEU A 190 -51.12 40.29 63.92
CA LEU A 190 -50.10 39.24 63.93
C LEU A 190 -48.72 39.86 64.12
N ASP A 191 -47.83 39.13 64.80
CA ASP A 191 -46.42 39.51 64.89
C ASP A 191 -45.78 39.33 63.51
N LEU A 192 -45.25 40.42 62.95
CA LEU A 192 -44.68 40.40 61.60
C LEU A 192 -43.40 39.58 61.55
N ASP A 193 -42.56 39.61 62.58
CA ASP A 193 -41.29 38.87 62.57
C ASP A 193 -41.55 37.36 62.58
N ASP A 194 -42.52 36.90 63.38
CA ASP A 194 -42.96 35.50 63.37
C ASP A 194 -43.56 35.12 62.01
N PHE A 195 -44.38 35.98 61.42
CA PHE A 195 -44.95 35.77 60.09
C PHE A 195 -43.85 35.69 59.01
N LEU A 196 -42.94 36.66 58.97
CA LEU A 196 -41.83 36.69 58.01
C LEU A 196 -40.89 35.50 58.21
N ALA A 197 -40.61 35.09 59.45
CA ALA A 197 -39.77 33.94 59.74
C ALA A 197 -40.36 32.64 59.18
N HIS A 198 -41.67 32.42 59.37
CA HIS A 198 -42.34 31.18 58.94
C HIS A 198 -42.64 31.11 57.44
N PHE A 199 -42.90 32.26 56.80
CA PHE A 199 -43.41 32.28 55.42
C PHE A 199 -42.44 32.87 54.39
N ILE A 200 -41.50 33.72 54.82
CA ILE A 200 -40.60 34.45 53.91
C ILE A 200 -39.12 34.03 54.08
N ARG A 201 -38.61 33.92 55.31
CA ARG A 201 -37.20 33.57 55.59
C ARG A 201 -36.93 32.06 55.55
N ALA A 202 -37.91 31.22 55.84
CA ALA A 202 -37.81 29.76 55.75
C ALA A 202 -37.88 29.22 54.29
N SER A 203 -37.21 29.89 53.36
CA SER A 203 -37.26 29.59 51.93
C SER A 203 -36.14 28.64 51.49
N ALA A 204 -36.38 27.88 50.43
CA ALA A 204 -35.35 27.02 49.85
C ALA A 204 -34.18 27.88 49.31
N PRO A 205 -32.93 27.35 49.29
CA PRO A 205 -31.78 28.07 48.73
C PRO A 205 -32.07 28.56 47.31
N GLY A 206 -31.77 29.84 47.05
CA GLY A 206 -32.02 30.47 45.74
C GLY A 206 -33.47 30.88 45.49
N VAL A 207 -34.38 30.72 46.46
CA VAL A 207 -35.78 31.16 46.36
C VAL A 207 -36.03 32.34 47.29
N THR A 208 -36.63 33.40 46.77
CA THR A 208 -36.96 34.61 47.53
C THR A 208 -38.44 34.96 47.32
N PRO A 209 -39.34 34.56 48.23
CA PRO A 209 -40.72 34.99 48.21
C PRO A 209 -40.86 36.43 48.72
N MET A 210 -41.82 37.15 48.15
CA MET A 210 -42.11 38.54 48.43
C MET A 210 -43.62 38.74 48.36
N ILE A 211 -44.18 39.55 49.26
CA ILE A 211 -45.58 39.96 49.19
C ILE A 211 -45.60 41.38 48.65
N VAL A 212 -46.47 41.61 47.68
CA VAL A 212 -46.58 42.88 46.95
C VAL A 212 -48.05 43.27 46.88
N ASP A 213 -48.36 44.55 47.02
CA ASP A 213 -49.72 45.05 46.82
C ASP A 213 -50.10 45.07 45.32
N PRO A 214 -51.38 45.29 44.96
CA PRO A 214 -51.81 45.34 43.55
C PRO A 214 -51.15 46.45 42.71
N ARG A 215 -50.47 47.42 43.35
CA ARG A 215 -49.79 48.54 42.70
C ARG A 215 -48.31 48.23 42.45
N GLY A 216 -47.72 47.29 43.20
CA GLY A 216 -46.31 46.90 43.08
C GLY A 216 -45.45 47.25 44.29
N MET A 217 -46.05 47.77 45.36
CA MET A 217 -45.34 48.09 46.59
C MET A 217 -45.07 46.82 47.39
N ILE A 218 -43.82 46.63 47.80
CA ILE A 218 -43.36 45.46 48.55
C ILE A 218 -43.85 45.56 50.00
N GLN A 219 -44.74 44.66 50.38
CA GLN A 219 -45.32 44.53 51.72
C GLN A 219 -44.49 43.61 52.62
N ALA A 220 -43.83 42.61 52.04
CA ALA A 220 -42.95 41.70 52.77
C ALA A 220 -41.78 41.26 51.90
N HIS A 221 -40.57 41.26 52.47
CA HIS A 221 -39.34 40.84 51.81
C HIS A 221 -38.31 40.36 52.86
N PRO A 222 -37.41 39.40 52.55
CA PRO A 222 -36.39 38.96 53.52
C PRO A 222 -35.47 40.08 53.98
N ASP A 223 -35.06 40.94 53.04
CA ASP A 223 -34.40 42.22 53.30
C ASP A 223 -35.44 43.28 53.66
N GLN A 224 -35.43 43.71 54.92
CA GLN A 224 -36.40 44.65 55.48
C GLN A 224 -36.26 46.07 54.92
N ALA A 225 -35.09 46.44 54.37
CA ALA A 225 -34.90 47.78 53.77
C ALA A 225 -35.82 48.01 52.56
N ARG A 226 -36.29 46.92 51.93
CA ARG A 226 -37.16 46.96 50.75
C ARG A 226 -38.66 46.97 51.09
N VAL A 227 -39.02 46.79 52.36
CA VAL A 227 -40.43 46.76 52.76
C VAL A 227 -40.95 48.19 52.88
N ALA A 228 -42.09 48.47 52.25
CA ALA A 228 -42.81 49.72 52.41
C ALA A 228 -43.55 49.72 53.75
N LEU A 229 -43.00 50.41 54.75
CA LEU A 229 -43.63 50.55 56.07
C LEU A 229 -44.57 51.77 56.05
N GLY A 230 -45.88 51.52 56.10
CA GLY A 230 -46.92 52.55 56.19
C GLY A 230 -47.39 53.14 54.84
N ALA A 231 -48.45 53.95 54.91
CA ALA A 231 -49.19 54.48 53.75
C ALA A 231 -48.52 55.68 53.02
N GLY A 232 -47.25 55.98 53.29
CA GLY A 232 -46.59 57.24 52.90
C GLY A 232 -45.81 57.24 51.57
N GLY A 233 -45.68 56.09 50.88
CA GLY A 233 -44.97 56.02 49.60
C GLY A 233 -45.80 56.57 48.43
N ASN A 234 -45.19 57.33 47.51
CA ASN A 234 -45.84 57.75 46.26
C ASN A 234 -46.10 56.50 45.39
N PRO A 235 -47.36 56.09 45.14
CA PRO A 235 -47.67 54.87 44.40
C PRO A 235 -47.29 54.92 42.92
N PHE A 236 -46.88 56.08 42.41
CA PHE A 236 -46.51 56.30 41.02
C PHE A 236 -45.00 56.43 40.81
N ASP A 237 -44.20 56.38 41.88
CA ASP A 237 -42.74 56.40 41.80
C ASP A 237 -42.21 54.96 41.72
N THR A 238 -42.13 54.45 40.50
CA THR A 238 -41.66 53.08 40.22
C THR A 238 -40.16 52.90 40.39
N ASP A 239 -39.41 53.98 40.59
CA ASP A 239 -37.96 53.95 40.85
C ASP A 239 -37.65 53.90 42.36
N ASN A 240 -38.67 53.94 43.22
CA ASN A 240 -38.54 53.67 44.65
C ASN A 240 -38.05 52.22 44.88
N GLU A 241 -37.02 52.05 45.72
CA GLU A 241 -36.44 50.73 46.08
C GLU A 241 -37.44 49.79 46.76
N GLN A 242 -38.59 50.33 47.22
CA GLN A 242 -39.71 49.60 47.81
C GLN A 242 -40.72 49.07 46.77
N HIS A 243 -40.49 49.30 45.48
CA HIS A 243 -41.37 48.88 44.38
C HIS A 243 -40.77 47.66 43.65
N ILE A 244 -41.54 46.59 43.38
CA ILE A 244 -40.98 45.35 42.81
C ILE A 244 -40.35 45.55 41.41
N GLN A 245 -40.86 46.51 40.64
CA GLN A 245 -40.35 46.88 39.32
C GLN A 245 -38.95 47.49 39.36
N SER A 246 -38.54 48.17 40.45
CA SER A 246 -37.18 48.74 40.56
C SER A 246 -36.11 47.66 40.71
N MET A 247 -36.51 46.43 41.07
CA MET A 247 -35.61 45.27 41.13
C MET A 247 -35.26 44.72 39.74
N VAL A 248 -36.05 45.04 38.70
CA VAL A 248 -35.86 44.54 37.35
C VAL A 248 -35.13 45.59 36.50
N GLU A 249 -33.95 45.25 35.99
CA GLU A 249 -33.06 46.21 35.32
C GLU A 249 -33.59 46.64 33.94
N ASN A 250 -34.15 45.71 33.18
CA ASN A 250 -34.60 45.96 31.81
C ASN A 250 -36.03 46.56 31.77
N ALA A 251 -36.21 47.67 31.05
CA ALA A 251 -37.50 48.35 30.89
C ALA A 251 -38.59 47.45 30.27
N ASP A 252 -38.26 46.63 29.27
CA ASP A 252 -39.23 45.72 28.64
C ASP A 252 -39.70 44.64 29.64
N GLN A 253 -38.78 44.16 30.48
CA GLN A 253 -39.08 43.18 31.53
C GLN A 253 -39.92 43.79 32.67
N ARG A 254 -39.75 45.09 32.97
CA ARG A 254 -40.63 45.82 33.91
C ARG A 254 -42.07 45.85 33.41
N ASP A 255 -42.27 46.01 32.11
CA ASP A 255 -43.59 45.97 31.47
C ASP A 255 -44.19 44.56 31.43
N ASP A 256 -43.36 43.54 31.20
CA ASP A 256 -43.76 42.13 31.31
C ASP A 256 -44.21 41.78 32.73
N LEU A 257 -43.48 42.23 33.76
CA LEU A 257 -43.85 42.03 35.16
C LEU A 257 -45.20 42.69 35.48
N ARG A 258 -45.42 43.93 35.02
CA ARG A 258 -46.71 44.61 35.19
C ARG A 258 -47.85 43.82 34.55
N ARG A 259 -47.64 43.29 33.34
CA ARG A 259 -48.62 42.43 32.65
C ARG A 259 -48.86 41.11 33.40
N ALA A 260 -47.81 40.50 33.95
CA ALA A 260 -47.92 39.27 34.75
C ALA A 260 -48.74 39.50 36.04
N MET A 261 -48.48 40.58 36.77
CA MET A 261 -49.24 40.97 37.97
C MET A 261 -50.72 41.22 37.65
N GLN A 262 -51.01 42.02 36.61
CA GLN A 262 -52.38 42.26 36.16
C GLN A 262 -53.08 40.97 35.70
N GLY A 263 -52.34 40.08 35.03
CA GLY A 263 -52.81 38.77 34.61
C GLY A 263 -53.19 37.88 35.80
N ALA A 264 -52.37 37.85 36.85
CA ALA A 264 -52.63 37.11 38.08
C ALA A 264 -53.85 37.66 38.84
N ILE A 265 -54.03 38.99 38.89
CA ILE A 265 -55.22 39.62 39.50
C ILE A 265 -56.49 39.25 38.73
N ARG A 266 -56.45 39.27 37.38
CA ARG A 266 -57.62 38.95 36.54
C ARG A 266 -58.05 37.48 36.64
N ARG A 267 -57.12 36.56 36.93
CA ARG A 267 -57.37 35.13 37.08
C ARG A 267 -56.76 34.61 38.39
N PRO A 268 -57.43 34.82 39.52
CA PRO A 268 -56.96 34.30 40.80
C PRO A 268 -56.77 32.78 40.74
N GLY A 269 -55.62 32.29 41.23
CA GLY A 269 -55.24 30.87 41.18
C GLY A 269 -54.30 30.51 40.03
N ASP A 270 -54.23 31.28 38.95
CA ASP A 270 -53.22 31.11 37.90
C ASP A 270 -51.88 31.74 38.36
N ILE A 271 -50.78 31.00 38.27
CA ILE A 271 -49.44 31.59 38.40
C ILE A 271 -48.95 32.09 37.05
N ARG A 272 -48.35 33.27 37.03
CA ARG A 272 -47.67 33.84 35.88
C ARG A 272 -46.19 33.87 36.13
N SER A 273 -45.43 33.16 35.31
CA SER A 273 -43.97 33.13 35.39
C SER A 273 -43.32 33.90 34.25
N LEU A 274 -42.24 34.59 34.55
CA LEU A 274 -41.45 35.38 33.60
C LEU A 274 -39.98 35.35 33.97
N HIS A 275 -39.13 35.34 32.95
CA HIS A 275 -37.69 35.43 33.12
C HIS A 275 -37.28 36.90 33.12
N VAL A 276 -36.52 37.31 34.14
CA VAL A 276 -36.06 38.69 34.32
C VAL A 276 -34.61 38.70 34.77
N GLU A 277 -33.97 39.84 34.66
CA GLU A 277 -32.63 40.08 35.20
C GLU A 277 -32.72 40.96 36.46
N ILE A 278 -32.20 40.44 37.58
CA ILE A 278 -32.18 41.12 38.88
C ILE A 278 -30.77 41.01 39.44
N GLY A 279 -30.06 42.15 39.51
CA GLY A 279 -28.67 42.21 40.00
C GLY A 279 -27.66 41.55 39.06
N GLY A 280 -27.85 41.72 37.74
CA GLY A 280 -27.01 41.14 36.67
C GLY A 280 -27.10 39.61 36.52
N ALA A 281 -28.10 38.97 37.15
CA ALA A 281 -28.29 37.53 37.11
C ALA A 281 -29.68 37.15 36.58
N PRO A 282 -29.80 36.11 35.73
CA PRO A 282 -31.08 35.65 35.22
C PRO A 282 -31.88 34.96 36.34
N ARG A 283 -33.06 35.49 36.62
CA ARG A 283 -34.00 34.96 37.60
C ARG A 283 -35.34 34.65 36.96
N LEU A 284 -36.03 33.69 37.55
CA LEU A 284 -37.42 33.39 37.20
C LEU A 284 -38.33 33.96 38.28
N LEU A 285 -39.18 34.92 37.91
CA LEU A 285 -40.25 35.41 38.77
C LEU A 285 -41.51 34.59 38.53
N SER A 286 -42.22 34.24 39.60
CA SER A 286 -43.55 33.64 39.58
C SER A 286 -44.50 34.48 40.41
N VAL A 287 -45.62 34.89 39.82
CA VAL A 287 -46.58 35.83 40.41
C VAL A 287 -47.94 35.16 40.55
N GLY A 288 -48.52 35.21 41.75
CA GLY A 288 -49.89 34.76 42.01
C GLY A 288 -50.65 35.74 42.91
N TYR A 289 -51.98 35.76 42.82
CA TYR A 289 -52.83 36.70 43.56
C TYR A 289 -53.72 35.98 44.59
N ILE A 290 -53.77 36.51 45.81
CA ILE A 290 -54.60 36.02 46.92
C ILE A 290 -55.77 37.01 47.13
N PRO A 291 -56.98 36.71 46.61
CA PRO A 291 -58.11 37.65 46.63
C PRO A 291 -58.54 38.11 48.02
N GLU A 292 -58.52 37.20 49.00
CA GLU A 292 -58.97 37.45 50.37
C GLU A 292 -58.07 38.45 51.11
N LEU A 293 -56.81 38.57 50.68
CA LEU A 293 -55.81 39.46 51.29
C LEU A 293 -55.51 40.67 50.41
N GLN A 294 -56.02 40.68 49.17
CA GLN A 294 -55.68 41.66 48.14
C GLN A 294 -54.17 41.77 47.87
N TRP A 295 -53.40 40.70 48.10
CA TRP A 295 -51.95 40.67 47.91
C TRP A 295 -51.55 39.81 46.71
N LEU A 296 -50.45 40.20 46.06
CA LEU A 296 -49.69 39.37 45.13
C LEU A 296 -48.53 38.71 45.88
N LEU A 297 -48.39 37.40 45.72
CA LEU A 297 -47.16 36.71 46.07
C LEU A 297 -46.26 36.66 44.83
N VAL A 298 -45.06 37.21 44.96
CA VAL A 298 -44.01 37.17 43.93
C VAL A 298 -42.85 36.33 44.46
N THR A 299 -42.51 35.25 43.78
CA THR A 299 -41.36 34.42 44.12
C THR A 299 -40.27 34.60 43.07
N SER A 300 -39.08 34.99 43.50
CA SER A 300 -37.87 35.03 42.68
C SER A 300 -37.05 33.75 42.87
N LEU A 301 -36.86 32.97 41.80
CA LEU A 301 -35.96 31.82 41.74
C LEU A 301 -34.67 32.18 41.00
N ASP A 302 -33.53 32.03 41.66
CA ASP A 302 -32.21 32.10 41.05
C ASP A 302 -31.92 30.79 40.30
N MET A 303 -31.84 30.87 38.98
CA MET A 303 -31.63 29.75 38.07
C MET A 303 -30.23 29.12 38.18
N GLN A 304 -29.27 29.83 38.80
CA GLN A 304 -27.89 29.39 38.99
C GLN A 304 -27.67 28.83 40.40
N ALA A 305 -28.29 29.43 41.42
CA ALA A 305 -28.18 28.98 42.80
C ALA A 305 -29.07 27.76 43.11
N ALA A 306 -30.23 27.64 42.45
CA ALA A 306 -31.06 26.45 42.53
C ALA A 306 -30.42 25.32 41.71
N SER A 307 -29.50 24.58 42.33
CA SER A 307 -28.87 23.38 41.77
C SER A 307 -29.87 22.23 41.64
N ILE A 308 -30.94 22.40 40.85
CA ILE A 308 -31.99 21.40 40.62
C ILE A 308 -31.40 20.16 39.91
N LEU A 309 -30.25 20.32 39.25
CA LEU A 309 -29.44 19.24 38.68
C LEU A 309 -27.99 19.44 39.15
N GLU A 310 -27.59 18.77 40.23
CA GLU A 310 -26.17 18.73 40.61
C GLU A 310 -25.35 18.18 39.44
N GLY A 311 -24.44 18.99 38.89
CA GLY A 311 -23.52 18.61 37.81
C GLY A 311 -22.61 17.41 38.14
N ARG A 312 -22.69 16.86 39.35
CA ARG A 312 -22.01 15.64 39.79
C ARG A 312 -22.35 14.41 38.95
N TRP A 313 -23.53 14.35 38.34
CA TRP A 313 -23.93 13.21 37.50
C TRP A 313 -23.44 13.34 36.06
N PHE A 314 -23.03 14.54 35.63
CA PHE A 314 -22.58 14.78 34.26
C PHE A 314 -21.21 14.14 33.98
N TRP A 315 -20.23 14.36 34.86
CA TRP A 315 -18.89 13.80 34.71
C TRP A 315 -18.81 12.25 34.67
N PRO A 316 -19.52 11.49 35.53
CA PRO A 316 -19.52 10.03 35.43
C PRO A 316 -20.22 9.54 34.15
N LEU A 317 -21.23 10.24 33.62
CA LEU A 317 -21.83 9.90 32.34
C LEU A 317 -20.84 10.10 31.17
N VAL A 318 -20.09 11.21 31.17
CA VAL A 318 -19.04 11.47 30.18
C VAL A 318 -17.91 10.44 30.30
N GLY A 319 -17.47 10.13 31.53
CA GLY A 319 -16.47 9.09 31.78
C GLY A 319 -16.92 7.71 31.32
N GLY A 320 -18.18 7.34 31.59
CA GLY A 320 -18.78 6.08 31.13
C GLY A 320 -18.84 5.98 29.61
N LEU A 321 -19.23 7.06 28.92
CA LEU A 321 -19.26 7.12 27.47
C LEU A 321 -17.86 6.94 26.86
N LEU A 322 -16.85 7.63 27.42
CA LEU A 322 -15.45 7.48 26.99
C LEU A 322 -14.92 6.07 27.26
N LEU A 323 -15.28 5.46 28.38
CA LEU A 323 -14.89 4.09 28.70
C LEU A 323 -15.51 3.08 27.73
N ILE A 324 -16.82 3.20 27.43
CA ILE A 324 -17.50 2.37 26.43
C ILE A 324 -16.82 2.54 25.06
N LEU A 325 -16.48 3.77 24.69
CA LEU A 325 -15.76 4.05 23.45
C LEU A 325 -14.38 3.38 23.41
N ALA A 326 -13.64 3.44 24.50
CA ALA A 326 -12.34 2.78 24.64
C ALA A 326 -12.46 1.24 24.55
N ILE A 327 -13.50 0.67 25.17
CA ILE A 327 -13.77 -0.77 25.11
C ILE A 327 -14.15 -1.19 23.69
N LEU A 328 -15.05 -0.46 23.02
CA LEU A 328 -15.46 -0.76 21.64
C LEU A 328 -14.29 -0.65 20.65
N THR A 329 -13.45 0.38 20.80
CA THR A 329 -12.26 0.54 19.95
C THR A 329 -11.24 -0.57 20.21
N ALA A 330 -11.01 -0.96 21.46
CA ALA A 330 -10.14 -2.09 21.82
C ALA A 330 -10.70 -3.42 21.30
N ALA A 331 -12.00 -3.67 21.46
CA ALA A 331 -12.68 -4.87 20.97
C ALA A 331 -12.63 -4.96 19.44
N PHE A 332 -12.84 -3.85 18.73
CA PHE A 332 -12.70 -3.79 17.28
C PHE A 332 -11.25 -4.02 16.83
N ALA A 333 -10.27 -3.41 17.51
CA ALA A 333 -8.86 -3.63 17.23
C ALA A 333 -8.45 -5.09 17.46
N TYR A 334 -9.00 -5.73 18.48
CA TYR A 334 -8.80 -7.15 18.76
C TYR A 334 -9.48 -8.04 17.71
N ALA A 335 -10.74 -7.76 17.36
CA ALA A 335 -11.49 -8.49 16.34
C ALA A 335 -10.81 -8.42 14.98
N THR A 336 -10.39 -7.22 14.54
CA THR A 336 -9.63 -7.06 13.28
C THR A 336 -8.29 -7.80 13.32
N HIS A 337 -7.61 -7.84 14.47
CA HIS A 337 -6.38 -8.61 14.64
C HIS A 337 -6.63 -10.13 14.46
N CYS A 338 -7.61 -10.68 15.17
CA CYS A 338 -7.91 -12.11 15.16
C CYS A 338 -8.58 -12.59 13.87
N LEU A 339 -9.52 -11.82 13.32
CA LEU A 339 -10.33 -12.23 12.17
C LEU A 339 -9.63 -11.98 10.83
N ILE A 340 -8.81 -10.93 10.72
CA ILE A 340 -8.25 -10.49 9.43
C ILE A 340 -6.72 -10.57 9.44
N LEU A 341 -6.05 -9.88 10.36
CA LEU A 341 -4.59 -9.70 10.30
C LEU A 341 -3.80 -10.99 10.55
N SER A 342 -4.15 -11.75 11.59
CA SER A 342 -3.44 -13.00 11.94
C SER A 342 -3.53 -14.05 10.81
N PRO A 343 -4.69 -14.32 10.21
CA PRO A 343 -4.81 -15.18 9.03
C PRO A 343 -4.00 -14.70 7.82
N LEU A 344 -4.06 -13.41 7.48
CA LEU A 344 -3.28 -12.85 6.38
C LEU A 344 -1.77 -13.00 6.63
N HIS A 345 -1.32 -12.81 7.87
CA HIS A 345 0.08 -13.00 8.22
C HIS A 345 0.52 -14.46 8.04
N ARG A 346 -0.31 -15.43 8.49
CA ARG A 346 -0.05 -16.86 8.27
C ARG A 346 0.00 -17.21 6.79
N LEU A 347 -0.94 -16.70 5.99
CA LEU A 347 -0.97 -16.91 4.55
C LEU A 347 0.28 -16.33 3.87
N THR A 348 0.72 -15.14 4.32
CA THR A 348 1.96 -14.51 3.84
C THR A 348 3.20 -15.36 4.17
N LEU A 349 3.26 -15.93 5.38
CA LEU A 349 4.36 -16.82 5.79
C LEU A 349 4.36 -18.12 4.98
N SER A 350 3.21 -18.75 4.77
CA SER A 350 3.07 -19.95 3.94
C SER A 350 3.42 -19.68 2.48
N ALA A 351 3.03 -18.53 1.92
CA ALA A 351 3.43 -18.13 0.56
C ALA A 351 4.94 -17.96 0.43
N ARG A 352 5.62 -17.38 1.44
CA ARG A 352 7.09 -17.30 1.48
C ARG A 352 7.75 -18.67 1.62
N ALA A 353 7.18 -19.58 2.40
CA ALA A 353 7.67 -20.96 2.53
C ALA A 353 7.60 -21.70 1.18
N ILE A 354 6.48 -21.58 0.47
CA ILE A 354 6.32 -22.11 -0.90
C ILE A 354 7.35 -21.50 -1.85
N ALA A 355 7.57 -20.18 -1.80
CA ALA A 355 8.59 -19.51 -2.62
C ALA A 355 10.03 -19.98 -2.32
N ASN A 356 10.28 -20.43 -1.10
CA ASN A 356 11.57 -20.99 -0.67
C ASN A 356 11.69 -22.51 -0.88
N GLY A 357 10.72 -23.14 -1.55
CA GLY A 357 10.74 -24.57 -1.89
C GLY A 357 10.14 -25.52 -0.84
N ASP A 358 9.53 -24.99 0.23
CA ASP A 358 8.76 -25.79 1.18
C ASP A 358 7.27 -25.76 0.81
N TYR A 359 6.82 -26.80 0.11
CA TYR A 359 5.45 -26.94 -0.39
C TYR A 359 4.47 -27.56 0.61
N ARG A 360 4.91 -27.87 1.85
CA ARG A 360 4.07 -28.52 2.86
C ARG A 360 3.49 -27.64 3.99
N PRO A 361 3.48 -26.29 3.94
CA PRO A 361 2.91 -25.53 5.05
C PRO A 361 1.39 -25.72 5.09
N ARG A 362 0.88 -26.15 6.25
CA ARG A 362 -0.57 -26.31 6.49
C ARG A 362 -1.26 -24.96 6.51
N LEU A 363 -1.88 -24.59 5.39
CA LEU A 363 -2.79 -23.45 5.32
C LEU A 363 -4.10 -23.81 6.05
N PRO A 364 -4.65 -22.91 6.88
CA PRO A 364 -5.92 -23.15 7.56
C PRO A 364 -7.09 -23.04 6.55
N THR A 365 -7.49 -24.16 5.96
CA THR A 365 -8.54 -24.25 4.92
C THR A 365 -9.96 -24.38 5.47
N GLU A 366 -10.12 -24.47 6.80
CA GLU A 366 -11.41 -24.71 7.46
C GLU A 366 -12.34 -23.49 7.52
N ARG A 367 -11.84 -22.28 7.18
CA ARG A 367 -12.67 -21.06 7.16
C ARG A 367 -13.61 -21.04 5.95
N ARG A 368 -14.82 -20.52 6.16
CA ARG A 368 -15.87 -20.36 5.14
C ARG A 368 -16.08 -18.87 4.78
N ASP A 369 -14.99 -18.14 4.64
CA ASP A 369 -14.94 -16.73 4.22
C ASP A 369 -13.97 -16.57 3.05
N GLU A 370 -13.83 -15.35 2.51
CA GLU A 370 -12.95 -15.03 1.37
C GLU A 370 -11.48 -15.34 1.68
N ILE A 371 -11.08 -15.27 2.96
CA ILE A 371 -9.73 -15.64 3.40
C ILE A 371 -9.56 -17.17 3.38
N GLY A 372 -10.59 -17.93 3.72
CA GLY A 372 -10.65 -19.37 3.54
C GLY A 372 -10.55 -19.78 2.08
N GLU A 373 -11.29 -19.14 1.18
CA GLU A 373 -11.23 -19.38 -0.28
C GLU A 373 -9.82 -19.09 -0.82
N LEU A 374 -9.21 -17.97 -0.43
CA LEU A 374 -7.83 -17.64 -0.80
C LEU A 374 -6.83 -18.67 -0.25
N SER A 375 -7.04 -19.17 0.96
CA SER A 375 -6.19 -20.21 1.56
C SER A 375 -6.30 -21.53 0.79
N GLN A 376 -7.49 -21.89 0.30
CA GLN A 376 -7.69 -23.07 -0.54
C GLN A 376 -7.01 -22.92 -1.90
N ALA A 377 -7.14 -21.76 -2.55
CA ALA A 377 -6.48 -21.47 -3.81
C ALA A 377 -4.94 -21.55 -3.69
N PHE A 378 -4.37 -20.96 -2.63
CA PHE A 378 -2.93 -21.06 -2.35
C PHE A 378 -2.49 -22.50 -2.06
N SER A 379 -3.30 -23.29 -1.36
CA SER A 379 -3.01 -24.71 -1.10
C SER A 379 -3.00 -25.52 -2.39
N HIS A 380 -3.94 -25.28 -3.30
CA HIS A 380 -3.99 -25.93 -4.61
C HIS A 380 -2.74 -25.61 -5.44
N MET A 381 -2.35 -24.33 -5.48
CA MET A 381 -1.11 -23.90 -6.14
C MET A 381 0.13 -24.57 -5.53
N GLY A 382 0.23 -24.64 -4.20
CA GLY A 382 1.36 -25.30 -3.53
C GLY A 382 1.54 -26.76 -3.94
N HIS A 383 0.45 -27.52 -4.01
CA HIS A 383 0.46 -28.92 -4.49
C HIS A 383 0.84 -29.02 -5.97
N GLN A 384 0.29 -28.14 -6.82
CA GLN A 384 0.58 -28.16 -8.25
C GLN A 384 2.05 -27.87 -8.56
N VAL A 385 2.69 -26.96 -7.80
CA VAL A 385 4.12 -26.69 -7.92
C VAL A 385 4.96 -27.88 -7.46
N GLU A 386 4.61 -28.52 -6.33
CA GLU A 386 5.32 -29.73 -5.85
C GLU A 386 5.31 -30.87 -6.90
N ASP A 387 4.15 -31.15 -7.48
CA ASP A 387 4.00 -32.19 -8.51
C ASP A 387 4.75 -31.83 -9.80
N HIS A 388 4.73 -30.56 -10.19
CA HIS A 388 5.48 -30.10 -11.37
C HIS A 388 7.00 -30.20 -11.16
N THR A 389 7.51 -29.82 -9.99
CA THR A 389 8.93 -29.95 -9.64
C THR A 389 9.39 -31.41 -9.66
N ARG A 390 8.62 -32.34 -9.07
CA ARG A 390 8.94 -33.78 -9.10
C ARG A 390 8.99 -34.36 -10.51
N ASN A 391 8.02 -33.98 -11.36
CA ASN A 391 7.99 -34.41 -12.76
C ASN A 391 9.18 -33.87 -13.56
N LEU A 392 9.53 -32.59 -13.37
CA LEU A 392 10.71 -31.99 -14.01
C LEU A 392 12.01 -32.68 -13.59
N GLU A 393 12.18 -32.97 -12.29
CA GLU A 393 13.37 -33.70 -11.80
C GLU A 393 13.49 -35.12 -12.38
N SER A 394 12.36 -35.79 -12.62
CA SER A 394 12.34 -37.11 -13.28
C SER A 394 12.73 -36.99 -14.75
N GLN A 395 12.17 -36.00 -15.47
CA GLN A 395 12.49 -35.75 -16.87
C GLN A 395 13.95 -35.34 -17.07
N VAL A 396 14.49 -34.46 -16.22
CA VAL A 396 15.89 -34.05 -16.27
C VAL A 396 16.80 -35.26 -16.09
N ARG A 397 16.54 -36.13 -15.11
CA ARG A 397 17.31 -37.37 -14.91
C ARG A 397 17.28 -38.28 -16.14
N GLN A 398 16.11 -38.48 -16.74
CA GLN A 398 15.97 -39.29 -17.94
C GLN A 398 16.76 -38.70 -19.12
N ARG A 399 16.63 -37.38 -19.36
CA ARG A 399 17.32 -36.69 -20.46
C ARG A 399 18.82 -36.68 -20.29
N THR A 400 19.33 -36.51 -19.08
CA THR A 400 20.78 -36.59 -18.81
C THR A 400 21.33 -37.98 -19.15
N GLN A 401 20.60 -39.04 -18.81
CA GLN A 401 21.01 -40.41 -19.10
C GLN A 401 20.95 -40.73 -20.61
N GLU A 402 19.94 -40.24 -21.33
CA GLU A 402 19.85 -40.33 -22.79
C GLU A 402 21.02 -39.59 -23.47
N LEU A 403 21.40 -38.42 -22.93
CA LEU A 403 22.50 -37.62 -23.47
C LEU A 403 23.87 -38.30 -23.26
N GLU A 404 24.12 -38.83 -22.07
CA GLU A 404 25.37 -39.55 -21.75
C GLU A 404 25.57 -40.78 -22.64
N THR A 405 24.50 -41.55 -22.86
CA THR A 405 24.55 -42.74 -23.72
C THR A 405 24.78 -42.39 -25.19
N ALA A 406 24.13 -41.34 -25.70
CA ALA A 406 24.35 -40.84 -27.06
C ALA A 406 25.79 -40.33 -27.25
N ASN A 407 26.33 -39.60 -26.27
CA ASN A 407 27.68 -39.05 -26.35
C ASN A 407 28.76 -40.15 -26.33
N ALA A 408 28.57 -41.18 -25.48
CA ALA A 408 29.45 -42.34 -25.44
C ALA A 408 29.43 -43.13 -26.76
N ALA A 409 28.25 -43.32 -27.37
CA ALA A 409 28.11 -43.98 -28.66
C ALA A 409 28.79 -43.18 -29.79
N MET A 410 28.63 -41.86 -29.79
CA MET A 410 29.26 -40.96 -30.77
C MET A 410 30.79 -41.01 -30.68
N ALA A 411 31.36 -40.93 -29.48
CA ALA A 411 32.81 -41.01 -29.28
C ALA A 411 33.39 -42.35 -29.77
N ALA A 412 32.69 -43.46 -29.52
CA ALA A 412 33.10 -44.78 -30.00
C ALA A 412 33.06 -44.89 -31.54
N ALA A 413 32.05 -44.31 -32.19
CA ALA A 413 31.95 -44.28 -33.65
C ALA A 413 33.07 -43.45 -34.29
N HIS A 414 33.37 -42.26 -33.76
CA HIS A 414 34.47 -41.42 -34.25
C HIS A 414 35.83 -42.12 -34.17
N LYS A 415 36.11 -42.82 -33.06
CA LYS A 415 37.35 -43.59 -32.90
C LYS A 415 37.48 -44.66 -33.98
N LYS A 416 36.42 -45.45 -34.21
CA LYS A 416 36.42 -46.50 -35.25
C LYS A 416 36.64 -45.95 -36.66
N LEU A 417 36.08 -44.78 -36.97
CA LEU A 417 36.30 -44.13 -38.27
C LEU A 417 37.77 -43.69 -38.43
N GLY A 418 38.36 -43.09 -37.39
CA GLY A 418 39.78 -42.72 -37.39
C GLY A 418 40.70 -43.92 -37.62
N ASP A 419 40.48 -45.02 -36.90
CA ASP A 419 41.26 -46.25 -37.04
C ASP A 419 41.15 -46.84 -38.46
N SER A 420 39.97 -46.77 -39.09
CA SER A 420 39.73 -47.28 -40.44
C SER A 420 40.45 -46.46 -41.52
N ILE A 421 40.46 -45.13 -41.36
CA ILE A 421 41.16 -44.23 -42.29
C ILE A 421 42.68 -44.39 -42.16
N GLN A 422 43.18 -44.57 -40.93
CA GLN A 422 44.60 -44.86 -40.69
C GLN A 422 45.03 -46.16 -41.38
N TYR A 423 44.20 -47.19 -41.33
CA TYR A 423 44.47 -48.45 -42.03
C TYR A 423 44.54 -48.27 -43.56
N ALA A 424 43.66 -47.45 -44.14
CA ALA A 424 43.71 -47.13 -45.57
C ALA A 424 45.02 -46.44 -45.99
N SER A 425 45.60 -45.59 -45.13
CA SER A 425 46.89 -44.93 -45.39
C SER A 425 48.05 -45.91 -45.49
N ILE A 426 48.03 -46.97 -44.67
CA ILE A 426 49.03 -48.05 -44.75
C ILE A 426 48.95 -48.74 -46.12
N ILE A 427 47.74 -49.01 -46.60
CA ILE A 427 47.53 -49.62 -47.93
C ILE A 427 48.03 -48.68 -49.03
N GLN A 428 47.70 -47.39 -48.97
CA GLN A 428 48.13 -46.42 -49.98
C GLN A 428 49.65 -46.25 -50.02
N ARG A 429 50.32 -46.22 -48.87
CA ARG A 429 51.80 -46.16 -48.85
C ARG A 429 52.44 -47.41 -49.46
N ALA A 430 51.83 -48.57 -49.28
CA ALA A 430 52.36 -49.84 -49.80
C ALA A 430 52.35 -49.94 -51.33
N ILE A 431 51.57 -49.13 -52.05
CA ILE A 431 51.55 -49.14 -53.52
C ILE A 431 52.60 -48.22 -54.15
N LEU A 432 53.19 -47.31 -53.36
CA LEU A 432 54.20 -46.35 -53.82
C LEU A 432 55.52 -47.07 -54.13
N PRO A 433 56.20 -46.76 -55.24
CA PRO A 433 57.39 -47.49 -55.68
C PRO A 433 58.69 -47.03 -54.99
N ASP A 434 58.66 -46.69 -53.71
CA ASP A 434 59.79 -46.10 -52.96
C ASP A 434 61.03 -46.99 -53.00
N THR A 435 60.85 -48.29 -52.76
CA THR A 435 61.93 -49.28 -52.80
C THR A 435 62.54 -49.39 -54.20
N GLN A 436 61.69 -49.45 -55.23
CA GLN A 436 62.13 -49.61 -56.63
C GLN A 436 62.86 -48.37 -57.14
N LEU A 437 62.38 -47.17 -56.77
CA LEU A 437 63.03 -45.90 -57.06
C LEU A 437 64.40 -45.80 -56.37
N SER A 438 64.47 -46.12 -55.07
CA SER A 438 65.70 -46.08 -54.28
C SER A 438 66.77 -47.04 -54.80
N GLU A 439 66.38 -48.26 -55.19
CA GLU A 439 67.29 -49.26 -55.74
C GLU A 439 67.84 -48.89 -57.12
N HIS A 440 67.04 -48.29 -57.99
CA HIS A 440 67.45 -48.01 -59.37
C HIS A 440 68.08 -46.62 -59.57
N LEU A 441 67.57 -45.60 -58.88
CA LEU A 441 68.00 -44.22 -59.06
C LEU A 441 68.81 -43.67 -57.89
N ALA A 442 68.89 -44.36 -56.74
CA ALA A 442 69.69 -43.99 -55.57
C ALA A 442 69.75 -42.46 -55.34
N SER A 443 70.93 -41.84 -55.45
CA SER A 443 71.16 -40.40 -55.26
C SER A 443 70.70 -39.50 -56.42
N CYS A 444 69.96 -40.04 -57.37
CA CYS A 444 69.42 -39.34 -58.54
C CYS A 444 67.90 -39.17 -58.53
N HIS A 445 67.24 -39.35 -57.39
CA HIS A 445 65.82 -39.05 -57.23
C HIS A 445 65.46 -38.53 -55.84
N ALA A 446 64.36 -37.80 -55.74
CA ALA A 446 63.80 -37.29 -54.50
C ALA A 446 62.28 -37.14 -54.67
N VAL A 447 61.51 -37.44 -53.61
CA VAL A 447 60.04 -37.35 -53.64
C VAL A 447 59.54 -36.62 -52.41
N LEU A 448 58.76 -35.55 -52.62
CA LEU A 448 57.90 -34.96 -51.61
C LEU A 448 56.47 -35.45 -51.88
N TRP A 449 55.92 -36.27 -51.00
CA TRP A 449 54.54 -36.74 -51.08
C TRP A 449 53.83 -36.46 -49.76
N LYS A 450 52.84 -35.56 -49.81
CA LYS A 450 52.13 -35.06 -48.63
C LYS A 450 50.63 -35.00 -48.92
N PRO A 451 49.87 -36.04 -48.56
CA PRO A 451 48.42 -36.00 -48.63
C PRO A 451 47.84 -34.87 -47.77
N ARG A 452 46.69 -34.34 -48.18
CA ARG A 452 45.96 -33.30 -47.48
C ARG A 452 45.29 -33.82 -46.21
N ASP A 453 44.69 -35.00 -46.32
CA ASP A 453 44.09 -35.75 -45.22
C ASP A 453 45.04 -36.93 -44.85
N THR A 454 44.56 -37.97 -44.15
CA THR A 454 45.37 -39.16 -43.86
C THR A 454 45.70 -40.01 -45.10
N VAL A 455 44.89 -39.86 -46.15
CA VAL A 455 45.01 -40.49 -47.48
C VAL A 455 44.69 -39.44 -48.57
N GLY A 456 45.24 -39.59 -49.76
CA GLY A 456 45.11 -38.61 -50.86
C GLY A 456 44.75 -39.22 -52.22
N GLY A 457 44.56 -38.41 -53.26
CA GLY A 457 44.43 -38.80 -54.66
C GLY A 457 45.78 -38.92 -55.40
N ASP A 458 46.80 -38.27 -54.87
CA ASP A 458 48.14 -38.23 -55.45
C ASP A 458 48.95 -39.51 -55.24
N PHE A 459 49.69 -39.94 -56.27
CA PHE A 459 50.73 -40.96 -56.17
C PHE A 459 51.75 -40.85 -57.31
N TYR A 460 52.81 -41.66 -57.25
CA TYR A 460 53.85 -41.69 -58.28
C TYR A 460 54.13 -43.11 -58.74
N VAL A 461 54.65 -43.21 -59.96
CA VAL A 461 54.86 -44.48 -60.65
C VAL A 461 56.30 -44.58 -61.12
N PHE A 462 56.84 -45.79 -61.02
CA PHE A 462 58.18 -46.12 -61.48
C PHE A 462 58.23 -47.56 -61.99
N ARG A 463 58.80 -47.75 -63.18
CA ARG A 463 59.01 -49.06 -63.80
C ARG A 463 60.35 -49.07 -64.55
N ALA A 464 61.31 -49.84 -64.03
CA ALA A 464 62.59 -50.06 -64.69
C ALA A 464 62.51 -51.25 -65.67
N THR A 465 63.23 -51.12 -66.77
CA THR A 465 63.44 -52.20 -67.76
C THR A 465 64.93 -52.23 -68.13
N PRO A 466 65.41 -53.26 -68.86
CA PRO A 466 66.79 -53.28 -69.36
C PRO A 466 67.17 -52.12 -70.29
N LYS A 467 66.20 -51.45 -70.94
CA LYS A 467 66.46 -50.35 -71.90
C LYS A 467 66.48 -48.96 -71.26
N GLY A 468 65.93 -48.83 -70.06
CA GLY A 468 65.57 -47.55 -69.47
C GLY A 468 64.42 -47.70 -68.47
N TYR A 469 63.91 -46.59 -67.97
CA TYR A 469 62.86 -46.59 -66.95
C TYR A 469 61.77 -45.56 -67.25
N LEU A 470 60.54 -45.90 -66.87
CA LEU A 470 59.39 -45.01 -66.86
C LEU A 470 59.23 -44.45 -65.45
N ILE A 471 59.08 -43.14 -65.35
CA ILE A 471 58.89 -42.42 -64.09
C ILE A 471 57.79 -41.36 -64.26
N GLY A 472 56.98 -41.13 -63.23
CA GLY A 472 55.91 -40.15 -63.33
C GLY A 472 55.12 -39.92 -62.06
N ILE A 473 54.26 -38.92 -62.08
CA ILE A 473 53.30 -38.63 -61.01
C ILE A 473 51.88 -38.63 -61.57
N VAL A 474 50.94 -38.84 -60.67
CA VAL A 474 49.52 -38.97 -60.95
C VAL A 474 48.75 -38.26 -59.85
N ASP A 475 47.80 -37.43 -60.25
CA ASP A 475 46.89 -36.68 -59.41
C ASP A 475 45.46 -37.06 -59.81
N CYS A 476 44.83 -37.87 -58.97
CA CYS A 476 43.45 -38.32 -59.17
C CYS A 476 42.48 -37.29 -58.60
N ALA A 477 41.35 -37.09 -59.28
CA ALA A 477 40.35 -36.15 -58.81
C ALA A 477 39.81 -36.48 -57.39
N GLY A 478 39.85 -35.46 -56.55
CA GLY A 478 39.40 -35.51 -55.16
C GLY A 478 40.50 -35.96 -54.20
N HIS A 479 40.38 -35.53 -52.95
CA HIS A 479 41.30 -35.87 -51.86
C HIS A 479 40.60 -36.79 -50.84
N GLY A 480 41.32 -37.25 -49.82
CA GLY A 480 40.74 -38.09 -48.76
C GLY A 480 40.36 -39.48 -49.27
N VAL A 481 39.35 -40.11 -48.65
CA VAL A 481 38.98 -41.51 -48.95
C VAL A 481 38.56 -41.74 -50.42
N PRO A 482 37.75 -40.87 -51.07
CA PRO A 482 37.42 -41.04 -52.48
C PRO A 482 38.66 -40.95 -53.40
N GLY A 483 39.55 -39.97 -53.15
CA GLY A 483 40.82 -39.83 -53.86
C GLY A 483 41.67 -41.09 -53.74
N ALA A 484 41.80 -41.63 -52.52
CA ALA A 484 42.57 -42.84 -52.25
C ALA A 484 42.04 -44.08 -52.99
N MET A 485 40.72 -44.22 -53.11
CA MET A 485 40.11 -45.28 -53.92
C MET A 485 40.43 -45.11 -55.40
N MET A 486 40.41 -43.87 -55.90
CA MET A 486 40.81 -43.55 -57.27
C MET A 486 42.29 -43.84 -57.52
N THR A 487 43.18 -43.52 -56.57
CA THR A 487 44.60 -43.88 -56.61
C THR A 487 44.82 -45.38 -56.79
N MET A 488 44.11 -46.23 -56.03
CA MET A 488 44.22 -47.69 -56.14
C MET A 488 43.79 -48.21 -57.52
N LEU A 489 42.69 -47.68 -58.05
CA LEU A 489 42.19 -48.04 -59.38
C LEU A 489 43.12 -47.55 -60.49
N ALA A 490 43.54 -46.29 -60.42
CA ALA A 490 44.47 -45.68 -61.35
C ALA A 490 45.80 -46.46 -61.39
N ARG A 491 46.33 -46.87 -60.24
CA ARG A 491 47.53 -47.71 -60.16
C ARG A 491 47.37 -49.02 -60.92
N ALA A 492 46.25 -49.73 -60.73
CA ALA A 492 45.98 -50.98 -61.45
C ALA A 492 45.86 -50.76 -62.97
N ILE A 493 45.20 -49.67 -63.39
CA ILE A 493 45.07 -49.29 -64.80
C ILE A 493 46.43 -48.97 -65.41
N ILE A 494 47.27 -48.22 -64.71
CA ILE A 494 48.62 -47.86 -65.18
C ILE A 494 49.49 -49.11 -65.33
N ASP A 495 49.46 -50.01 -64.34
CA ASP A 495 50.21 -51.26 -64.42
C ASP A 495 49.74 -52.14 -65.59
N HIS A 496 48.42 -52.16 -65.87
CA HIS A 496 47.87 -52.84 -67.04
C HIS A 496 48.33 -52.21 -68.36
N ALA A 497 48.25 -50.88 -68.48
CA ALA A 497 48.65 -50.15 -69.68
C ALA A 497 50.14 -50.34 -69.99
N ILE A 498 51.00 -50.30 -68.97
CA ILE A 498 52.44 -50.55 -69.11
C ILE A 498 52.71 -51.99 -69.53
N ALA A 499 51.97 -52.96 -68.99
CA ALA A 499 52.13 -54.37 -69.36
C ALA A 499 51.66 -54.66 -70.80
N GLN A 500 50.64 -53.94 -71.27
CA GLN A 500 50.06 -54.13 -72.61
C GLN A 500 50.88 -53.43 -73.70
N GLU A 501 51.21 -52.16 -73.50
CA GLU A 501 51.80 -51.30 -74.55
C GLU A 501 53.33 -51.18 -74.44
N GLY A 502 53.91 -51.55 -73.28
CA GLY A 502 55.31 -51.34 -72.95
C GLY A 502 55.54 -49.99 -72.25
N ALA A 503 56.69 -49.88 -71.57
CA ALA A 503 57.05 -48.71 -70.78
C ALA A 503 57.71 -47.59 -71.60
N ASP A 504 58.17 -47.87 -72.82
CA ASP A 504 59.04 -47.00 -73.64
C ASP A 504 58.29 -45.97 -74.50
N ASP A 505 56.96 -45.98 -74.49
CA ASP A 505 56.11 -45.01 -75.17
C ASP A 505 55.06 -44.40 -74.20
N PRO A 506 55.40 -43.30 -73.50
CA PRO A 506 54.50 -42.64 -72.56
C PRO A 506 53.15 -42.22 -73.15
N ALA A 507 53.12 -41.71 -74.39
CA ALA A 507 51.87 -41.30 -75.02
C ALA A 507 50.93 -42.46 -75.29
N THR A 508 51.45 -43.60 -75.77
CA THR A 508 50.66 -44.82 -75.98
C THR A 508 50.14 -45.35 -74.65
N VAL A 509 50.96 -45.35 -73.59
CA VAL A 509 50.54 -45.69 -72.22
C VAL A 509 49.41 -44.76 -71.75
N LEU A 510 49.52 -43.44 -71.92
CA LEU A 510 48.46 -42.49 -71.55
C LEU A 510 47.14 -42.73 -72.30
N ASN A 511 47.20 -42.99 -73.61
CA ASN A 511 46.01 -43.28 -74.42
C ASN A 511 45.33 -44.58 -73.94
N GLU A 512 46.10 -45.59 -73.58
CA GLU A 512 45.57 -46.85 -73.02
C GLU A 512 44.98 -46.64 -71.61
N ILE A 513 45.62 -45.84 -70.75
CA ILE A 513 45.04 -45.47 -69.45
C ILE A 513 43.71 -44.74 -69.64
N ASP A 514 43.62 -43.74 -70.53
CA ASP A 514 42.35 -43.02 -70.81
C ASP A 514 41.25 -43.98 -71.26
N ARG A 515 41.59 -44.94 -72.14
CA ARG A 515 40.66 -45.95 -72.64
C ARG A 515 40.14 -46.83 -71.50
N GLN A 516 41.02 -47.33 -70.65
CA GLN A 516 40.67 -48.22 -69.54
C GLN A 516 39.90 -47.49 -68.43
N THR A 517 40.29 -46.27 -68.09
CA THR A 517 39.55 -45.42 -67.13
C THR A 517 38.11 -45.23 -67.59
N ARG A 518 37.86 -44.94 -68.87
CA ARG A 518 36.50 -44.80 -69.41
C ARG A 518 35.68 -46.08 -69.42
N LEU A 519 36.33 -47.24 -69.57
CA LEU A 519 35.67 -48.54 -69.53
C LEU A 519 35.27 -48.94 -68.10
N LEU A 520 36.16 -48.71 -67.14
CA LEU A 520 35.96 -49.09 -65.74
C LEU A 520 35.09 -48.08 -64.98
N LEU A 521 35.09 -46.81 -65.38
CA LEU A 521 34.29 -45.73 -64.78
C LEU A 521 33.44 -45.01 -65.83
N PRO A 522 32.34 -45.62 -66.32
CA PRO A 522 31.45 -44.99 -67.28
C PRO A 522 30.69 -43.80 -66.66
N GLU A 523 30.83 -42.61 -67.24
CA GLU A 523 30.21 -41.36 -66.73
C GLU A 523 28.68 -41.44 -66.58
N ALA A 524 28.00 -42.28 -67.39
CA ALA A 524 26.55 -42.46 -67.32
C ALA A 524 26.06 -43.20 -66.06
N GLN A 525 26.94 -43.91 -65.35
CA GLN A 525 26.59 -44.73 -64.18
C GLN A 525 27.04 -44.08 -62.87
N LEU A 526 27.72 -42.94 -62.93
CA LEU A 526 28.28 -42.25 -61.77
C LEU A 526 27.47 -40.98 -61.45
N PRO A 527 27.21 -40.69 -60.17
CA PRO A 527 26.66 -39.40 -59.76
C PRO A 527 27.55 -38.25 -60.24
N SER A 528 26.95 -37.13 -60.66
CA SER A 528 27.67 -35.94 -61.13
C SER A 528 28.61 -35.30 -60.09
N SER A 529 28.56 -35.75 -58.84
CA SER A 529 29.41 -35.33 -57.73
C SER A 529 30.74 -36.08 -57.63
N ILE A 530 30.93 -37.17 -58.38
CA ILE A 530 32.18 -37.96 -58.36
C ILE A 530 33.00 -37.58 -59.59
N ALA A 531 34.05 -36.81 -59.38
CA ALA A 531 35.04 -36.54 -60.40
C ALA A 531 35.95 -37.76 -60.56
N THR A 532 36.15 -38.23 -61.80
CA THR A 532 36.97 -39.41 -62.12
C THR A 532 38.13 -39.09 -63.05
N ASN A 533 38.36 -37.80 -63.31
CA ASN A 533 39.47 -37.35 -64.12
C ASN A 533 40.80 -37.52 -63.36
N MET A 534 41.88 -37.62 -64.13
CA MET A 534 43.21 -37.83 -63.59
C MET A 534 44.22 -37.03 -64.38
N ASP A 535 45.02 -36.27 -63.66
CA ASP A 535 46.15 -35.53 -64.17
C ASP A 535 47.39 -36.43 -64.02
N ILE A 536 48.21 -36.52 -65.05
CA ILE A 536 49.33 -37.48 -65.06
C ILE A 536 50.47 -36.96 -65.93
N GLY A 537 51.70 -37.19 -65.50
CA GLY A 537 52.91 -36.88 -66.26
C GLY A 537 53.83 -38.09 -66.25
N LEU A 538 54.13 -38.62 -67.44
CA LEU A 538 54.99 -39.80 -67.61
C LEU A 538 56.22 -39.43 -68.45
N ALA A 539 57.39 -39.76 -67.92
CA ALA A 539 58.68 -39.61 -68.58
C ALA A 539 59.35 -40.98 -68.73
N TRP A 540 59.63 -41.36 -69.97
CA TRP A 540 60.51 -42.49 -70.29
C TRP A 540 61.93 -41.98 -70.46
N VAL A 541 62.86 -42.51 -69.66
CA VAL A 541 64.28 -42.19 -69.74
C VAL A 541 65.02 -43.34 -70.40
N ASP A 542 65.64 -43.06 -71.55
CA ASP A 542 66.49 -43.98 -72.31
C ASP A 542 67.96 -43.53 -72.20
N PRO A 543 68.74 -44.10 -71.25
CA PRO A 543 70.15 -43.74 -71.07
C PRO A 543 71.00 -44.06 -72.31
N THR A 544 70.64 -45.11 -73.06
CA THR A 544 71.39 -45.57 -74.24
C THR A 544 71.30 -44.56 -75.38
N ARG A 545 70.12 -43.97 -75.58
CA ARG A 545 69.90 -42.92 -76.59
C ARG A 545 70.10 -41.51 -76.06
N GLN A 546 70.43 -41.35 -74.77
CA GLN A 546 70.49 -40.07 -74.06
C GLN A 546 69.27 -39.19 -74.36
N ARG A 547 68.08 -39.79 -74.29
CA ARG A 547 66.83 -39.13 -74.65
C ARG A 547 65.75 -39.40 -73.63
N LEU A 548 65.11 -38.33 -73.18
CA LEU A 548 63.90 -38.37 -72.37
C LEU A 548 62.69 -38.21 -73.30
N THR A 549 61.70 -39.07 -73.15
CA THR A 549 60.43 -38.99 -73.87
C THR A 549 59.34 -38.66 -72.86
N TYR A 550 58.60 -37.58 -73.08
CA TYR A 550 57.58 -37.11 -72.14
C TYR A 550 56.19 -37.07 -72.78
N ALA A 551 55.20 -37.51 -72.04
CA ALA A 551 53.79 -37.24 -72.33
C ALA A 551 53.07 -36.92 -71.01
N GLY A 552 52.18 -35.93 -71.04
CA GLY A 552 51.41 -35.52 -69.88
C GLY A 552 49.98 -35.14 -70.23
N ALA A 553 49.08 -35.32 -69.25
CA ALA A 553 47.70 -34.86 -69.22
C ALA A 553 47.58 -33.88 -68.05
N LYS A 554 47.43 -32.59 -68.34
CA LYS A 554 47.40 -31.44 -67.41
C LYS A 554 48.62 -31.22 -66.50
N LEU A 555 49.52 -32.19 -66.40
CA LEU A 555 50.83 -31.99 -65.76
C LEU A 555 51.88 -31.59 -66.80
N ASP A 556 52.81 -30.74 -66.38
CA ASP A 556 53.96 -30.30 -67.17
C ASP A 556 55.24 -30.90 -66.58
N LEU A 557 56.23 -31.17 -67.44
CA LEU A 557 57.58 -31.54 -67.02
C LEU A 557 58.45 -30.28 -67.02
N TYR A 558 59.15 -30.04 -65.92
CA TYR A 558 60.14 -28.97 -65.84
C TYR A 558 61.54 -29.56 -65.87
N ALA A 559 62.48 -28.86 -66.50
CA ALA A 559 63.88 -29.26 -66.58
C ALA A 559 64.80 -28.05 -66.33
N SER A 560 65.79 -28.16 -65.45
CA SER A 560 66.64 -27.03 -65.02
C SER A 560 68.09 -27.45 -64.82
N ASP A 561 69.03 -26.61 -65.24
CA ASP A 561 70.47 -26.74 -64.95
C ASP A 561 71.00 -25.67 -63.98
N GLY A 562 70.11 -24.84 -63.45
CA GLY A 562 70.42 -23.77 -62.50
C GLY A 562 70.54 -22.38 -63.14
N ASP A 563 70.77 -22.32 -64.45
CA ASP A 563 70.75 -21.07 -65.22
C ASP A 563 69.49 -20.99 -66.10
N ARG A 564 69.20 -22.09 -66.80
CA ARG A 564 68.05 -22.25 -67.69
C ARG A 564 66.98 -23.11 -67.05
N LEU A 565 65.73 -22.79 -67.37
CA LEU A 565 64.56 -23.57 -67.03
C LEU A 565 63.72 -23.80 -68.28
N GLU A 566 63.47 -25.06 -68.59
CA GLU A 566 62.59 -25.49 -69.68
C GLU A 566 61.31 -26.08 -69.11
N ARG A 567 60.17 -25.71 -69.71
CA ARG A 567 58.85 -26.22 -69.36
C ARG A 567 58.24 -26.93 -70.55
N ILE A 568 58.14 -28.25 -70.45
CA ILE A 568 57.56 -29.13 -71.45
C ILE A 568 56.08 -29.30 -71.10
N LYS A 569 55.22 -28.66 -71.89
CA LYS A 569 53.79 -28.60 -71.60
C LYS A 569 53.10 -29.93 -71.87
N GLY A 570 52.33 -30.42 -70.90
CA GLY A 570 51.39 -31.51 -71.10
C GLY A 570 50.20 -31.09 -71.96
N HIS A 571 49.41 -32.07 -72.34
CA HIS A 571 48.15 -31.84 -73.03
C HIS A 571 47.15 -31.18 -72.07
N LYS A 572 46.36 -30.20 -72.54
CA LYS A 572 45.43 -29.40 -71.69
C LYS A 572 44.26 -30.18 -71.08
N ARG A 573 44.11 -31.46 -71.40
CA ARG A 573 42.98 -32.30 -70.93
C ARG A 573 43.50 -33.44 -70.07
N ALA A 574 42.90 -33.58 -68.89
CA ALA A 574 43.06 -34.73 -68.01
C ALA A 574 42.62 -36.03 -68.70
N LEU A 575 43.12 -37.16 -68.21
CA LEU A 575 42.56 -38.47 -68.50
C LEU A 575 41.15 -38.57 -67.91
N GLY A 576 40.29 -39.41 -68.51
CA GLY A 576 38.91 -39.60 -68.06
C GLY A 576 37.99 -38.39 -68.29
N HIS A 577 38.50 -37.29 -68.86
CA HIS A 577 37.71 -36.09 -69.13
C HIS A 577 36.57 -36.36 -70.13
N ARG A 578 35.41 -35.72 -70.00
CA ARG A 578 34.20 -35.97 -70.84
C ARG A 578 34.43 -36.00 -72.36
N ARG A 579 35.42 -35.23 -72.85
CA ARG A 579 35.85 -35.26 -74.27
C ARG A 579 37.16 -36.04 -74.40
N PRO A 580 37.23 -37.10 -75.23
CA PRO A 580 38.45 -37.85 -75.44
C PRO A 580 39.56 -36.97 -76.01
N ALA A 581 40.80 -37.34 -75.73
CA ALA A 581 42.01 -36.69 -76.22
C ALA A 581 42.99 -37.77 -76.69
N LEU A 582 43.83 -37.42 -77.67
CA LEU A 582 44.99 -38.22 -78.02
C LEU A 582 46.22 -37.52 -77.45
N TYR A 583 47.02 -38.27 -76.71
CA TYR A 583 48.28 -37.82 -76.14
C TYR A 583 49.42 -38.12 -77.12
N SER A 584 50.45 -37.27 -77.13
CA SER A 584 51.59 -37.37 -78.04
C SER A 584 52.90 -37.15 -77.29
N ASN A 585 53.94 -37.90 -77.69
CA ASN A 585 55.26 -37.79 -77.09
C ASN A 585 55.98 -36.50 -77.50
N GLN A 586 56.71 -35.94 -76.55
CA GLN A 586 57.72 -34.91 -76.76
C GLN A 586 59.09 -35.52 -76.46
N TYR A 587 60.04 -35.33 -77.37
CA TYR A 587 61.38 -35.88 -77.25
C TYR A 587 62.35 -34.79 -76.80
N ILE A 588 63.00 -35.01 -75.67
CA ILE A 588 63.92 -34.07 -75.02
C ILE A 588 65.32 -34.70 -74.96
N PRO A 589 66.37 -34.04 -75.48
CA PRO A 589 67.74 -34.52 -75.33
C PRO A 589 68.17 -34.45 -73.86
N MET A 590 68.82 -35.50 -73.36
CA MET A 590 69.32 -35.53 -71.99
C MET A 590 70.68 -34.83 -71.90
N HIS A 591 70.79 -33.84 -71.02
CA HIS A 591 72.02 -33.10 -70.75
C HIS A 591 72.55 -33.39 -69.34
N SER A 592 73.89 -33.42 -69.21
CA SER A 592 74.53 -33.53 -67.90
C SER A 592 74.26 -32.29 -67.05
N GLY A 593 74.04 -32.49 -65.75
CA GLY A 593 73.76 -31.41 -64.80
C GLY A 593 72.30 -30.94 -64.78
N TRP A 594 71.43 -31.47 -65.64
CA TRP A 594 70.01 -31.14 -65.65
C TRP A 594 69.23 -31.98 -64.65
N ARG A 595 68.26 -31.34 -63.99
CA ARG A 595 67.26 -31.98 -63.14
C ARG A 595 65.88 -31.83 -63.72
N TYR A 596 65.08 -32.86 -63.55
CA TYR A 596 63.73 -32.95 -64.05
C TYR A 596 62.75 -32.99 -62.88
N TYR A 597 61.63 -32.28 -63.04
CA TYR A 597 60.64 -32.09 -61.99
C TYR A 597 59.25 -32.34 -62.54
N LEU A 598 58.47 -33.12 -61.80
CA LEU A 598 57.04 -33.27 -61.98
C LEU A 598 56.37 -32.87 -60.67
N CYS A 599 55.37 -31.98 -60.74
CA CYS A 599 54.60 -31.57 -59.57
C CYS A 599 53.09 -31.66 -59.83
N SER A 600 52.32 -32.09 -58.81
CA SER A 600 50.86 -31.98 -58.83
C SER A 600 50.42 -30.53 -58.60
N ASP A 601 49.15 -30.24 -58.85
CA ASP A 601 48.65 -28.88 -58.73
C ASP A 601 48.59 -28.41 -57.26
N GLY A 602 48.50 -29.31 -56.29
CA GLY A 602 48.43 -28.97 -54.87
C GLY A 602 49.62 -28.13 -54.38
N LEU A 603 50.82 -28.31 -54.96
CA LEU A 603 51.97 -27.45 -54.66
C LEU A 603 51.73 -26.02 -55.18
N LEU A 604 51.28 -25.91 -56.43
CA LEU A 604 51.07 -24.64 -57.13
C LEU A 604 49.85 -23.87 -56.57
N ASP A 605 48.83 -24.60 -56.12
CA ASP A 605 47.56 -24.09 -55.65
C ASP A 605 47.52 -23.89 -54.12
N GLN A 606 48.58 -24.26 -53.42
CA GLN A 606 48.72 -24.03 -51.97
C GLN A 606 48.49 -22.55 -51.66
N ALA A 607 47.40 -22.27 -50.95
CA ALA A 607 47.04 -20.92 -50.54
C ALA A 607 48.03 -20.41 -49.49
N GLY A 608 48.45 -19.16 -49.64
CA GLY A 608 49.43 -18.56 -48.74
C GLY A 608 49.74 -17.09 -49.03
N GLY A 609 50.81 -16.60 -48.42
CA GLY A 609 51.22 -15.20 -48.46
C GLY A 609 50.22 -14.26 -47.80
N ARG A 610 50.38 -12.95 -48.04
CA ARG A 610 49.53 -11.91 -47.42
C ARG A 610 48.09 -11.87 -47.94
N HIS A 611 47.84 -12.46 -49.10
CA HIS A 611 46.56 -12.34 -49.82
C HIS A 611 45.84 -13.69 -50.01
N GLY A 612 46.42 -14.80 -49.54
CA GLY A 612 45.83 -16.14 -49.68
C GLY A 612 45.82 -16.66 -51.13
N PHE A 613 46.67 -16.14 -52.01
CA PHE A 613 46.80 -16.65 -53.38
C PHE A 613 47.56 -17.98 -53.41
N GLY A 614 47.35 -18.78 -54.45
CA GLY A 614 48.17 -19.97 -54.70
C GLY A 614 49.66 -19.63 -54.82
N PHE A 615 50.53 -20.59 -54.48
CA PHE A 615 51.98 -20.48 -54.58
C PHE A 615 52.40 -20.00 -55.98
N GLY A 616 51.79 -20.59 -57.00
CA GLY A 616 51.82 -20.18 -58.39
C GLY A 616 53.08 -20.63 -59.15
N ASN A 617 52.93 -20.70 -60.47
CA ASN A 617 53.98 -21.16 -61.38
C ASN A 617 55.26 -20.31 -61.28
N SER A 618 55.16 -18.97 -61.20
CA SER A 618 56.35 -18.11 -61.21
C SER A 618 57.30 -18.33 -60.03
N ARG A 619 56.75 -18.55 -58.82
CA ARG A 619 57.57 -18.84 -57.63
C ARG A 619 58.15 -20.24 -57.68
N PHE A 620 57.37 -21.20 -58.18
CA PHE A 620 57.85 -22.56 -58.36
C PHE A 620 59.01 -22.61 -59.36
N GLU A 621 58.85 -21.99 -60.53
CA GLU A 621 59.88 -21.88 -61.55
C GLU A 621 61.17 -21.18 -61.02
N GLU A 622 61.03 -20.17 -60.15
CA GLU A 622 62.16 -19.52 -59.48
C GLU A 622 62.90 -20.46 -58.51
N LEU A 623 62.17 -21.22 -57.69
CA LEU A 623 62.73 -22.24 -56.80
C LEU A 623 63.47 -23.35 -57.58
N LEU A 624 62.86 -23.85 -58.66
CA LEU A 624 63.47 -24.85 -59.53
C LEU A 624 64.82 -24.37 -60.07
N ARG A 625 64.92 -23.09 -60.46
CA ARG A 625 66.18 -22.51 -60.95
C ARG A 625 67.19 -22.29 -59.84
N ALA A 626 66.79 -21.68 -58.73
CA ALA A 626 67.68 -21.33 -57.63
C ALA A 626 68.35 -22.57 -57.00
N HIS A 627 67.64 -23.68 -56.94
CA HIS A 627 68.13 -24.87 -56.24
C HIS A 627 68.61 -25.98 -57.16
N ALA A 628 68.52 -25.86 -58.50
CA ALA A 628 68.80 -26.95 -59.46
C ALA A 628 70.16 -27.63 -59.28
N LEU A 629 71.17 -26.93 -58.75
CA LEU A 629 72.52 -27.45 -58.52
C LEU A 629 72.79 -27.95 -57.08
N ALA A 630 71.91 -27.66 -56.11
CA ALA A 630 72.03 -28.10 -54.70
C ALA A 630 71.80 -29.61 -54.54
N SER A 631 72.21 -30.27 -53.44
CA SER A 631 71.90 -31.71 -53.27
C SER A 631 70.39 -31.99 -53.31
N LEU A 632 69.95 -33.20 -53.67
CA LEU A 632 68.51 -33.49 -53.75
C LEU A 632 67.79 -33.32 -52.40
N ASP A 633 68.48 -33.65 -51.30
CA ASP A 633 67.97 -33.41 -49.94
C ASP A 633 67.84 -31.91 -49.65
N ASP A 634 68.84 -31.10 -50.01
CA ASP A 634 68.78 -29.64 -49.86
C ASP A 634 67.68 -29.04 -50.75
N GLN A 635 67.44 -29.60 -51.93
CA GLN A 635 66.33 -29.21 -52.78
C GLN A 635 65.00 -29.47 -52.07
N LEU A 636 64.74 -30.70 -51.65
CA LEU A 636 63.50 -31.06 -50.96
C LEU A 636 63.28 -30.19 -49.72
N ALA A 637 64.31 -30.01 -48.88
CA ALA A 637 64.23 -29.15 -47.71
C ALA A 637 63.90 -27.70 -48.08
N ALA A 638 64.49 -27.16 -49.16
CA ALA A 638 64.17 -25.81 -49.63
C ALA A 638 62.74 -25.70 -50.17
N PHE A 639 62.24 -26.70 -50.90
CA PHE A 639 60.85 -26.74 -51.37
C PHE A 639 59.86 -26.82 -50.21
N GLU A 640 60.09 -27.70 -49.24
CA GLU A 640 59.26 -27.84 -48.04
C GLU A 640 59.23 -26.54 -47.23
N GLN A 641 60.41 -25.95 -46.97
CA GLN A 641 60.52 -24.72 -46.22
C GLN A 641 59.82 -23.55 -46.93
N ALA A 642 60.05 -23.38 -48.24
CA ALA A 642 59.40 -22.31 -49.00
C ALA A 642 57.87 -22.47 -49.06
N LEU A 643 57.39 -23.71 -49.13
CA LEU A 643 55.97 -24.03 -49.12
C LEU A 643 55.35 -23.76 -47.74
N ASP A 644 56.00 -24.17 -46.66
CA ASP A 644 55.55 -23.95 -45.28
C ASP A 644 55.55 -22.44 -44.93
N ASP A 645 56.59 -21.71 -45.32
CA ASP A 645 56.70 -20.26 -45.13
C ASP A 645 55.62 -19.51 -45.92
N TYR A 646 55.35 -19.93 -47.16
CA TYR A 646 54.30 -19.33 -47.95
C TYR A 646 52.91 -19.65 -47.39
N ARG A 647 52.64 -20.92 -47.02
CA ARG A 647 51.37 -21.35 -46.45
C ARG A 647 51.02 -20.58 -45.18
N GLY A 648 51.97 -20.45 -44.26
CA GLY A 648 51.75 -19.84 -42.95
C GLY A 648 50.58 -20.50 -42.21
N PRO A 649 49.53 -19.75 -41.80
CA PRO A 649 48.40 -20.30 -41.05
C PRO A 649 47.33 -21.00 -41.90
N HIS A 650 47.46 -21.00 -43.23
CA HIS A 650 46.46 -21.61 -44.11
C HIS A 650 46.54 -23.14 -44.03
N SER A 651 45.40 -23.81 -44.18
CA SER A 651 45.39 -25.27 -44.31
C SER A 651 45.99 -25.70 -45.65
N GLN A 652 46.47 -26.95 -45.71
CA GLN A 652 46.80 -27.55 -46.97
C GLN A 652 45.54 -27.66 -47.83
N ARG A 653 45.60 -27.22 -49.08
CA ARG A 653 44.42 -27.10 -49.95
C ARG A 653 44.11 -28.41 -50.67
N ASP A 654 45.14 -29.07 -51.16
CA ASP A 654 45.07 -30.32 -51.90
C ASP A 654 46.26 -31.25 -51.59
N ASP A 655 46.25 -32.46 -52.13
CA ASP A 655 47.39 -33.38 -52.04
C ASP A 655 48.61 -32.81 -52.77
N ILE A 656 49.82 -32.99 -52.21
CA ILE A 656 51.04 -32.38 -52.75
C ILE A 656 52.04 -33.48 -53.11
N THR A 657 52.42 -33.51 -54.39
CA THR A 657 53.47 -34.39 -54.91
C THR A 657 54.47 -33.60 -55.73
N LEU A 658 55.76 -33.76 -55.41
CA LEU A 658 56.88 -33.29 -56.22
C LEU A 658 57.87 -34.45 -56.39
N LEU A 659 58.09 -34.86 -57.63
CA LEU A 659 59.05 -35.89 -58.02
C LEU A 659 60.22 -35.23 -58.75
N ILE A 660 61.41 -35.38 -58.19
CA ILE A 660 62.67 -34.87 -58.71
C ILE A 660 63.50 -36.05 -59.18
N PHE A 661 64.08 -35.96 -60.38
CA PHE A 661 65.03 -36.97 -60.85
C PHE A 661 66.12 -36.37 -61.74
N CYS A 662 67.28 -37.02 -61.77
CA CYS A 662 68.33 -36.77 -62.76
C CYS A 662 68.51 -37.96 -63.71
N ALA A 663 69.10 -37.65 -64.86
CA ALA A 663 69.62 -38.63 -65.80
C ALA A 663 70.93 -39.23 -65.26
N PRO A 664 71.00 -40.52 -64.88
CA PRO A 664 72.28 -41.15 -64.60
C PRO A 664 73.04 -41.29 -65.92
N LEU A 665 74.18 -40.59 -66.05
CA LEU A 665 75.00 -40.61 -67.28
C LEU A 665 76.01 -41.76 -67.33
N GLU A 666 76.10 -42.58 -66.28
CA GLU A 666 76.85 -43.83 -66.25
C GLU A 666 75.91 -44.98 -65.89
N ALA A 667 75.99 -46.08 -66.63
CA ALA A 667 75.20 -47.27 -66.34
C ALA A 667 75.51 -47.76 -64.92
N PRO A 668 74.51 -48.09 -64.09
CA PRO A 668 74.78 -48.70 -62.78
C PRO A 668 75.57 -50.00 -63.00
N GLU A 669 76.73 -50.14 -62.35
CA GLU A 669 77.42 -51.42 -62.30
C GLU A 669 76.46 -52.48 -61.72
N PRO A 670 76.37 -53.68 -62.33
CA PRO A 670 75.52 -54.72 -61.79
C PRO A 670 75.98 -55.05 -60.36
N ALA A 671 75.03 -54.96 -59.42
CA ALA A 671 75.26 -55.26 -58.01
C ALA A 671 76.00 -56.59 -57.86
N SER A 672 77.23 -56.55 -57.34
CA SER A 672 77.99 -57.76 -57.05
C SER A 672 77.21 -58.59 -56.02
N SER A 673 76.77 -59.77 -56.41
CA SER A 673 76.20 -60.76 -55.51
C SER A 673 77.23 -61.17 -54.45
N ARG A 674 77.17 -60.54 -53.27
CA ARG A 674 77.77 -61.13 -52.06
C ARG A 674 76.85 -62.27 -51.60
N PRO A 675 77.35 -63.50 -51.42
CA PRO A 675 76.55 -64.56 -50.82
C PRO A 675 76.21 -64.19 -49.36
N PRO A 676 75.05 -64.63 -48.84
CA PRO A 676 74.65 -64.35 -47.46
C PRO A 676 75.59 -65.06 -46.49
N ASP A 677 76.10 -64.29 -45.52
CA ASP A 677 76.79 -64.82 -44.33
C ASP A 677 75.72 -65.47 -43.42
N PRO A 678 75.91 -66.70 -42.91
CA PRO A 678 74.94 -67.34 -42.05
C PRO A 678 75.10 -66.82 -40.62
N GLY A 679 74.14 -66.00 -40.17
CA GLY A 679 74.05 -65.51 -38.80
C GLY A 679 72.63 -65.08 -38.43
#